data_AF-A0A839GA77-F1
#
_entry.id   AF-A0A839GA77-F1
#
_cell.length_a   1.000
_cell.length_b   1.000
_cell.length_c   1.000
_cell.angle_alpha   90.00
_cell.angle_beta   90.00
_cell.angle_gamma   90.00
#
_symmetry.space_group_name_H-M   'P 1'
#
loop_
_entity.id
_entity.type
_entity.pdbx_description
1 polymer ?
#
loop_
_entity_poly.entity_id
_entity_poly.type
_entity_poly.pdbx_seq_one_letter_code
_entity_poly.pdbx_strand_id
1 'polypeptide(L)'
;MKRRTFLKRTAAAGLMTLITPSGVVQAFRPSFAGSLEQGFKNPPPVSRTQNYWFWMNGNITKRGITLDLEAMQRVGMGGVQCFNVGNAIPKGPVDYLSPEWVELTKHAMNEAGRLNLEFSMHNCPGWSSSGGPWVTPEMGMQQIVWTNTYITGGAETNVKLAQPTTVRGFYKDTYLLAYPTLEGEEQGNPYIIDDLLRKANFPLKVAGENPFLKGRPVSADTNLTPGAFIDPAKVLNISEHLGKDGTLKWKAPKGKWTVLRLGHTVIDRENRAAPESGIGLEVDKYRSQALDFHFNKLLKNLMPVVRQWANKTKVGLLIDSYEVGLQNWTPAMAAEFEKRRGYDFVKYLPAVTGRIVGDLDTSERFLWDFRRTHADLIAQNYYGRFAELCRQNGMTSYVEPYSEVAPFDQMEVGSKVDITMGEFWGRGSRLFSTDKLASSIAHVFGKYTDGRQIVGAEAFTGDPRHSKWMEHPYTMKSQGDFMFTSGVTRYIFHRYAHQPHSTARPGMTMGQFGFHYDRTNTWFEQSRSWLTYINRCQNVLQQGVFCADILYYAGETVPSDKLSHTVEPNPAPPKGYDWNWANKDVLTRIRIQNSAISLPGGPTYKMLVLIPKKDMSLEVLQTLRQLVNQGMVLVGNPPERTPGLQGHQKNEAALKQLVRELWGDSPAAVRKVGAGTVFRYQPLDQVVAQLNLKPDFEFTSKSGDAEVNFIHRTIEGGEVYFIGSRRRLKEDLTAMFRVTGKQPELWDAATGEINKLEVFDQIDGRTVVPLQLDPSGSCFIVFREPVASTHIRSIERDGTALVSTQDFRRIAPGRYRDVTANFTVTAWVKPEVDDQLDGRFEGKQISSHLFYPPEGEVLYGEGHAACGLVVARNGIIVSERAKGGLSKALIVPLSLSGWTHVALVYKDNVPSVYVNGKFISAGKKSRKIVHPGVGDFKQDYSGWLFEGDLNSLEVTKEALSAERIQQLAQIPDKGPEQPGSVSLASGKPGLLFWENGNYTLRTNKDKALTAKISGIDRPTVLSGEWTVNFPPNLGAPAKTVLPQLISLHKHQEDGVKYFSGTATYTKEFTVPANALDNGKRLFLDLGRVEVIAEVKVNGKDLGIFWKPPFLVEVTNAVKKGRNSLEVQVTNQWPNRLIGDEQLPPENKYEGRGENSTGVIQKLPDWYVQDKPKPAGGRVAFSTFKHFLKDSPLLEAELIGPVVLRSAVQHKV
;
A
#
# COMPACT_ATOMS: atom_id res chain seq x y z
N MET A 1 15.96 -53.84 -40.95
CA MET A 1 14.59 -54.39 -41.03
C MET A 1 13.68 -53.34 -41.68
N LYS A 2 13.01 -53.70 -42.79
CA LYS A 2 12.14 -52.86 -43.64
C LYS A 2 10.86 -52.47 -42.89
N ARG A 3 10.37 -51.22 -42.97
CA ARG A 3 9.38 -50.68 -43.95
C ARG A 3 8.12 -51.56 -44.13
N ARG A 4 7.12 -51.38 -43.26
CA ARG A 4 5.65 -51.44 -43.51
C ARG A 4 4.92 -51.61 -42.17
N THR A 5 4.12 -50.60 -41.78
CA THR A 5 2.73 -50.68 -41.26
C THR A 5 2.39 -49.38 -40.49
N PHE A 6 2.19 -48.26 -41.21
CA PHE A 6 1.58 -47.05 -40.61
C PHE A 6 0.63 -46.28 -41.57
N LEU A 7 0.37 -46.79 -42.77
CA LEU A 7 -0.55 -46.11 -43.70
C LEU A 7 -1.55 -47.12 -44.24
N LYS A 8 -2.73 -47.17 -43.61
CA LYS A 8 -4.02 -47.51 -44.22
C LYS A 8 -5.12 -47.37 -43.16
N ARG A 9 -5.72 -46.19 -43.08
CA ARG A 9 -7.16 -45.91 -42.87
C ARG A 9 -7.35 -44.42 -42.56
N THR A 10 -7.22 -43.62 -43.60
CA THR A 10 -7.79 -42.27 -43.69
C THR A 10 -8.75 -42.26 -44.88
N ALA A 11 -9.90 -41.62 -44.68
CA ALA A 11 -10.95 -41.24 -45.63
C ALA A 11 -12.27 -42.01 -45.49
N ALA A 12 -13.19 -41.44 -44.70
CA ALA A 12 -14.58 -41.15 -45.11
C ALA A 12 -15.38 -40.64 -43.90
N ALA A 13 -15.76 -39.36 -43.93
CA ALA A 13 -17.01 -38.78 -43.42
C ALA A 13 -16.77 -37.34 -42.96
N GLY A 14 -16.94 -36.39 -43.87
CA GLY A 14 -17.41 -35.07 -43.51
C GLY A 14 -18.93 -35.06 -43.60
N LEU A 15 -19.62 -34.55 -42.57
CA LEU A 15 -20.62 -33.47 -42.69
C LEU A 15 -21.21 -33.10 -41.31
N MET A 16 -21.17 -31.80 -41.03
CA MET A 16 -22.09 -30.98 -40.23
C MET A 16 -22.60 -31.47 -38.86
N THR A 17 -22.07 -30.84 -37.81
CA THR A 17 -22.91 -30.24 -36.74
C THR A 17 -22.35 -28.88 -36.36
N LEU A 18 -23.15 -27.85 -36.61
CA LEU A 18 -23.03 -26.51 -36.06
C LEU A 18 -22.98 -26.59 -34.53
N ILE A 19 -21.84 -26.25 -33.94
CA ILE A 19 -21.73 -25.93 -32.51
C ILE A 19 -21.03 -24.58 -32.41
N THR A 20 -21.70 -23.66 -31.73
CA THR A 20 -21.42 -22.25 -31.45
C THR A 20 -19.95 -21.92 -31.10
N PRO A 21 -19.37 -20.79 -31.58
CA PRO A 21 -18.08 -20.32 -31.12
C PRO A 21 -18.25 -19.43 -29.88
N SER A 22 -18.39 -20.07 -28.71
CA SER A 22 -18.32 -19.41 -27.41
C SER A 22 -17.56 -20.33 -26.44
N GLY A 23 -16.25 -20.35 -26.60
CA GLY A 23 -15.34 -21.13 -25.76
C GLY A 23 -13.95 -20.52 -25.79
N VAL A 24 -13.73 -19.53 -24.93
CA VAL A 24 -12.39 -19.02 -24.61
C VAL A 24 -11.64 -20.15 -23.91
N VAL A 25 -10.84 -20.92 -24.64
CA VAL A 25 -9.83 -21.79 -24.01
C VAL A 25 -8.60 -20.92 -23.75
N GLN A 26 -8.69 -20.08 -22.73
CA GLN A 26 -7.49 -19.68 -22.00
C GLN A 26 -6.95 -20.98 -21.40
N ALA A 27 -5.72 -21.37 -21.74
CA ALA A 27 -5.12 -22.58 -21.19
C ALA A 27 -4.99 -22.41 -19.66
N PHE A 28 -6.01 -22.85 -18.93
CA PHE A 28 -6.01 -22.86 -17.47
C PHE A 28 -4.84 -23.73 -17.01
N ARG A 29 -3.91 -23.11 -16.28
CA ARG A 29 -2.86 -23.82 -15.54
C ARG A 29 -3.49 -24.35 -14.24
N PRO A 30 -3.07 -25.53 -13.76
CA PRO A 30 -3.83 -26.31 -12.80
C PRO A 30 -4.15 -25.52 -11.53
N SER A 31 -5.41 -25.61 -11.11
CA SER A 31 -5.84 -25.18 -9.78
C SER A 31 -5.08 -25.93 -8.70
N PHE A 32 -4.90 -25.29 -7.56
CA PHE A 32 -4.34 -25.92 -6.36
C PHE A 32 -5.13 -27.18 -5.97
N ALA A 33 -4.49 -28.12 -5.28
CA ALA A 33 -5.10 -29.34 -4.75
C ALA A 33 -6.11 -29.00 -3.64
N GLY A 34 -7.36 -28.74 -4.02
CA GLY A 34 -8.49 -28.46 -3.12
C GLY A 34 -9.48 -27.46 -3.73
N SER A 35 -10.77 -27.61 -3.43
CA SER A 35 -11.80 -26.64 -3.85
C SER A 35 -11.56 -25.25 -3.25
N LEU A 36 -11.98 -24.19 -3.94
CA LEU A 36 -11.91 -22.80 -3.47
C LEU A 36 -12.51 -22.64 -2.05
N GLU A 37 -13.63 -23.31 -1.77
CA GLU A 37 -14.34 -23.31 -0.49
C GLU A 37 -13.48 -23.89 0.64
N GLN A 38 -12.76 -24.97 0.35
CA GLN A 38 -11.90 -25.63 1.34
C GLN A 38 -10.71 -24.74 1.68
N GLY A 39 -10.09 -24.12 0.67
CA GLY A 39 -9.01 -23.14 0.87
C GLY A 39 -9.48 -21.87 1.59
N PHE A 40 -10.73 -21.46 1.39
CA PHE A 40 -11.33 -20.34 2.11
C PHE A 40 -11.62 -20.69 3.57
N LYS A 41 -12.19 -21.86 3.86
CA LYS A 41 -12.42 -22.30 5.24
C LYS A 41 -11.12 -22.51 6.00
N ASN A 42 -10.13 -23.14 5.33
CA ASN A 42 -8.85 -23.52 5.91
C ASN A 42 -7.67 -23.05 5.02
N PRO A 43 -7.26 -21.78 5.11
CA PRO A 43 -6.16 -21.25 4.31
C PRO A 43 -4.85 -22.02 4.51
N PRO A 44 -4.21 -22.51 3.45
CA PRO A 44 -2.96 -23.25 3.55
C PRO A 44 -1.80 -22.33 3.98
N PRO A 45 -0.74 -22.84 4.62
CA PRO A 45 0.40 -22.02 5.09
C PRO A 45 0.99 -21.06 4.04
N VAL A 46 1.10 -21.52 2.79
CA VAL A 46 1.59 -20.71 1.66
C VAL A 46 0.73 -19.49 1.35
N SER A 47 -0.53 -19.42 1.79
CA SER A 47 -1.37 -18.23 1.55
C SER A 47 -1.38 -17.26 2.73
N ARG A 48 -0.61 -17.54 3.79
CA ARG A 48 -0.71 -16.82 5.06
C ARG A 48 0.23 -15.62 5.12
N THR A 49 -0.16 -14.65 5.93
CA THR A 49 0.59 -13.42 6.24
C THR A 49 1.98 -13.72 6.79
N GLN A 50 2.96 -12.89 6.44
CA GLN A 50 4.32 -12.93 6.98
C GLN A 50 4.62 -11.67 7.80
N ASN A 51 5.78 -11.62 8.45
CA ASN A 51 6.31 -10.40 9.08
C ASN A 51 7.68 -10.04 8.51
N TYR A 52 7.97 -8.74 8.47
CA TYR A 52 9.35 -8.29 8.65
C TYR A 52 9.75 -8.53 10.10
N TRP A 53 10.78 -9.36 10.30
CA TRP A 53 11.29 -9.76 11.60
C TRP A 53 12.66 -9.12 11.84
N PHE A 54 12.68 -8.03 12.59
CA PHE A 54 13.85 -7.18 12.79
C PHE A 54 14.67 -7.62 14.01
N TRP A 55 15.91 -8.02 13.76
CA TRP A 55 16.93 -8.27 14.77
C TRP A 55 17.68 -6.98 15.08
N MET A 56 17.44 -6.43 16.28
CA MET A 56 17.83 -5.06 16.62
C MET A 56 19.26 -4.99 17.17
N ASN A 57 20.16 -4.43 16.37
CA ASN A 57 21.55 -4.06 16.66
C ASN A 57 22.36 -5.15 17.41
N GLY A 58 22.21 -6.42 17.03
CA GLY A 58 22.92 -7.54 17.67
C GLY A 58 22.34 -8.04 18.99
N ASN A 59 21.18 -7.53 19.42
CA ASN A 59 20.45 -8.03 20.60
C ASN A 59 19.61 -9.26 20.21
N ILE A 60 20.27 -10.40 20.03
CA ILE A 60 19.67 -11.63 19.50
C ILE A 60 19.92 -12.78 20.48
N THR A 61 18.89 -13.57 20.78
CA THR A 61 19.05 -14.76 21.62
C THR A 61 18.39 -15.98 21.00
N LYS A 62 19.02 -17.15 21.17
CA LYS A 62 18.47 -18.44 20.70
C LYS A 62 17.07 -18.71 21.26
N ARG A 63 16.86 -18.40 22.55
CA ARG A 63 15.57 -18.57 23.23
C ARG A 63 14.51 -17.63 22.68
N GLY A 64 14.84 -16.36 22.47
CA GLY A 64 13.93 -15.38 21.87
C GLY A 64 13.49 -15.82 20.47
N ILE A 65 14.42 -16.36 19.65
CA ILE A 65 14.13 -16.84 18.29
C ILE A 65 13.04 -17.93 18.33
N THR A 66 13.23 -18.93 19.19
CA THR A 66 12.22 -20.00 19.35
C THR A 66 10.88 -19.45 19.83
N LEU A 67 10.88 -18.57 20.84
CA LEU A 67 9.64 -17.99 21.36
C LEU A 67 8.89 -17.14 20.33
N ASP A 68 9.61 -16.37 19.51
CA ASP A 68 9.03 -15.54 18.47
C ASP A 68 8.38 -16.39 17.37
N LEU A 69 9.11 -17.37 16.84
CA LEU A 69 8.59 -18.24 15.77
C LEU A 69 7.44 -19.13 16.27
N GLU A 70 7.51 -19.65 17.50
CA GLU A 70 6.39 -20.38 18.10
C GLU A 70 5.16 -19.48 18.27
N ALA A 71 5.34 -18.22 18.67
CA ALA A 71 4.24 -17.28 18.78
C ALA A 71 3.59 -16.99 17.42
N MET A 72 4.39 -16.71 16.39
CA MET A 72 3.91 -16.51 15.02
C MET A 72 3.14 -17.73 14.49
N GLN A 73 3.62 -18.95 14.75
CA GLN A 73 2.94 -20.18 14.34
C GLN A 73 1.59 -20.36 15.04
N ARG A 74 1.51 -20.10 16.36
CA ARG A 74 0.26 -20.24 17.15
C ARG A 74 -0.87 -19.35 16.65
N VAL A 75 -0.56 -18.12 16.24
CA VAL A 75 -1.58 -17.15 15.76
C VAL A 75 -1.90 -17.30 14.28
N GLY A 76 -1.23 -18.22 13.57
CA GLY A 76 -1.54 -18.57 12.19
C GLY A 76 -0.79 -17.75 11.13
N MET A 77 0.45 -17.33 11.41
CA MET A 77 1.31 -16.71 10.39
C MET A 77 1.94 -17.77 9.48
N GLY A 78 2.35 -17.34 8.29
CA GLY A 78 2.94 -18.18 7.24
C GLY A 78 4.46 -18.16 7.20
N GLY A 79 5.11 -17.15 7.79
CA GLY A 79 6.56 -17.00 7.69
C GLY A 79 7.10 -15.66 8.14
N VAL A 80 8.40 -15.47 7.92
CA VAL A 80 9.14 -14.24 8.23
C VAL A 80 10.06 -13.83 7.10
N GLN A 81 10.35 -12.54 7.02
CA GLN A 81 11.47 -11.98 6.28
C GLN A 81 12.39 -11.29 7.30
N CYS A 82 13.56 -11.89 7.55
CA CYS A 82 14.47 -11.46 8.61
C CYS A 82 15.36 -10.30 8.15
N PHE A 83 15.41 -9.26 8.97
CA PHE A 83 16.29 -8.09 8.79
C PHE A 83 17.18 -7.94 10.01
N ASN A 84 18.40 -7.43 9.82
CA ASN A 84 19.28 -7.07 10.93
C ASN A 84 19.49 -5.56 10.89
N VAL A 85 19.01 -4.82 11.89
CA VAL A 85 18.88 -3.36 11.84
C VAL A 85 19.49 -2.69 13.07
N GLY A 86 20.29 -1.65 12.87
CA GLY A 86 20.98 -0.89 13.92
C GLY A 86 20.28 0.38 14.40
N ASN A 87 19.10 0.70 13.85
CA ASN A 87 18.45 1.99 14.11
C ASN A 87 17.93 2.12 15.55
N ALA A 88 18.36 3.19 16.24
CA ALA A 88 17.77 3.66 17.50
C ALA A 88 17.68 2.59 18.62
N ILE A 89 18.66 1.69 18.70
CA ILE A 89 18.80 0.68 19.76
C ILE A 89 20.29 0.50 20.13
N PRO A 90 20.66 0.46 21.42
CA PRO A 90 22.04 0.22 21.84
C PRO A 90 22.62 -1.09 21.29
N LYS A 91 23.91 -1.08 20.93
CA LYS A 91 24.62 -2.25 20.41
C LYS A 91 24.58 -3.43 21.39
N GLY A 92 24.14 -4.59 20.88
CA GLY A 92 24.15 -5.88 21.55
C GLY A 92 25.44 -6.67 21.29
N PRO A 93 25.57 -7.87 21.87
CA PRO A 93 26.82 -8.64 21.84
C PRO A 93 27.10 -9.35 20.50
N VAL A 94 26.09 -9.55 19.64
CA VAL A 94 26.22 -10.36 18.43
C VAL A 94 26.55 -9.48 17.21
N ASP A 95 27.79 -9.55 16.74
CA ASP A 95 28.19 -8.87 15.50
C ASP A 95 27.68 -9.62 14.25
N TYR A 96 27.31 -8.85 13.22
CA TYR A 96 26.78 -9.40 11.97
C TYR A 96 27.82 -10.29 11.25
N LEU A 97 27.40 -11.45 10.75
CA LEU A 97 28.27 -12.51 10.18
C LEU A 97 29.32 -13.13 11.12
N SER A 98 29.33 -12.79 12.42
CA SER A 98 30.12 -13.53 13.40
C SER A 98 29.72 -15.02 13.44
N PRO A 99 30.57 -15.94 13.93
CA PRO A 99 30.20 -17.34 14.11
C PRO A 99 28.91 -17.52 14.92
N GLU A 100 28.71 -16.70 15.95
CA GLU A 100 27.49 -16.70 16.77
C GLU A 100 26.25 -16.28 15.96
N TRP A 101 26.34 -15.20 15.17
CA TRP A 101 25.26 -14.77 14.29
C TRP A 101 24.87 -15.86 13.27
N VAL A 102 25.87 -16.54 12.70
CA VAL A 102 25.64 -17.64 11.75
C VAL A 102 24.87 -18.78 12.42
N GLU A 103 25.25 -19.18 13.64
CA GLU A 103 24.54 -20.24 14.37
C GLU A 103 23.12 -19.82 14.79
N LEU A 104 22.91 -18.56 15.17
CA LEU A 104 21.57 -18.03 15.45
C LEU A 104 20.68 -18.02 14.20
N THR A 105 21.24 -17.65 13.04
CA THR A 105 20.50 -17.67 11.76
C THR A 105 20.15 -19.10 11.33
N LYS A 106 21.08 -20.04 11.48
CA LYS A 106 20.81 -21.47 11.27
C LYS A 106 19.72 -21.99 12.22
N HIS A 107 19.77 -21.61 13.50
CA HIS A 107 18.74 -21.95 14.48
C HIS A 107 17.37 -21.41 14.04
N ALA A 108 17.29 -20.15 13.60
CA ALA A 108 16.06 -19.56 13.09
C ALA A 108 15.49 -20.31 11.87
N MET A 109 16.33 -20.64 10.88
CA MET A 109 15.90 -21.41 9.71
C MET A 109 15.43 -22.82 10.09
N ASN A 110 16.10 -23.48 11.04
CA ASN A 110 15.70 -24.81 11.52
C ASN A 110 14.39 -24.76 12.32
N GLU A 111 14.18 -23.74 13.15
CA GLU A 111 12.93 -23.54 13.89
C GLU A 111 11.77 -23.20 12.94
N ALA A 112 11.99 -22.36 11.94
CA ALA A 112 11.02 -22.10 10.88
C ALA A 112 10.70 -23.40 10.12
N GLY A 113 11.73 -24.19 9.81
CA GLY A 113 11.63 -25.57 9.30
C GLY A 113 10.71 -26.47 10.14
N ARG A 114 10.99 -26.55 11.44
CA ARG A 114 10.24 -27.35 12.43
C ARG A 114 8.77 -26.91 12.53
N LEU A 115 8.52 -25.61 12.42
CA LEU A 115 7.20 -25.00 12.58
C LEU A 115 6.42 -24.86 11.26
N ASN A 116 7.01 -25.26 10.14
CA ASN A 116 6.46 -25.10 8.78
C ASN A 116 6.14 -23.63 8.44
N LEU A 117 7.09 -22.75 8.73
CA LEU A 117 7.08 -21.33 8.41
C LEU A 117 8.04 -21.03 7.26
N GLU A 118 7.62 -20.22 6.29
CA GLU A 118 8.51 -19.68 5.25
C GLU A 118 9.57 -18.78 5.88
N PHE A 119 10.83 -18.89 5.42
CA PHE A 119 11.93 -18.06 5.93
C PHE A 119 12.59 -17.33 4.77
N SER A 120 12.45 -16.01 4.74
CA SER A 120 13.25 -15.15 3.87
C SER A 120 14.17 -14.27 4.70
N MET A 121 15.17 -13.67 4.08
CA MET A 121 15.98 -12.62 4.71
C MET A 121 16.34 -11.54 3.72
N HIS A 122 16.56 -10.32 4.22
CA HIS A 122 17.13 -9.25 3.41
C HIS A 122 18.54 -9.63 2.94
N ASN A 123 18.90 -9.22 1.73
CA ASN A 123 20.15 -9.62 1.12
C ASN A 123 21.38 -8.87 1.65
N CYS A 124 21.23 -7.93 2.58
CA CYS A 124 22.36 -7.30 3.27
C CYS A 124 21.98 -6.89 4.71
N PRO A 125 22.95 -6.57 5.59
CA PRO A 125 22.65 -5.93 6.86
C PRO A 125 21.98 -4.56 6.63
N GLY A 126 21.06 -4.20 7.51
CA GLY A 126 20.16 -3.07 7.31
C GLY A 126 18.94 -3.46 6.47
N TRP A 127 18.31 -2.46 5.86
CA TRP A 127 17.14 -2.65 4.98
C TRP A 127 17.36 -2.23 3.54
N SER A 128 18.43 -1.50 3.20
CA SER A 128 18.69 -1.16 1.78
C SER A 128 20.18 -0.97 1.53
N SER A 129 20.79 -1.43 0.43
CA SER A 129 20.20 -2.29 -0.60
C SER A 129 21.09 -3.50 -0.87
N SER A 130 22.42 -3.38 -0.95
CA SER A 130 23.36 -4.52 -1.08
C SER A 130 24.78 -4.11 -0.69
N GLY A 131 24.94 -3.65 0.55
CA GLY A 131 26.22 -3.18 1.09
C GLY A 131 26.76 -4.02 2.24
N GLY A 132 28.02 -3.78 2.59
CA GLY A 132 28.63 -4.39 3.78
C GLY A 132 30.13 -4.11 3.87
N PRO A 133 30.77 -4.33 5.04
CA PRO A 133 32.16 -3.96 5.31
C PRO A 133 33.19 -4.68 4.43
N TRP A 134 32.79 -5.76 3.74
CA TRP A 134 33.63 -6.51 2.81
C TRP A 134 33.70 -5.92 1.40
N VAL A 135 32.85 -4.95 1.06
CA VAL A 135 32.82 -4.32 -0.26
C VAL A 135 33.94 -3.29 -0.35
N THR A 136 34.93 -3.55 -1.22
CA THR A 136 36.04 -2.62 -1.45
C THR A 136 35.61 -1.47 -2.37
N PRO A 137 36.33 -0.34 -2.38
CA PRO A 137 36.05 0.74 -3.32
C PRO A 137 35.97 0.32 -4.80
N GLU A 138 36.76 -0.68 -5.23
CA GLU A 138 36.74 -1.24 -6.60
C GLU A 138 35.44 -1.99 -6.93
N MET A 139 34.80 -2.57 -5.92
CA MET A 139 33.56 -3.32 -6.05
C MET A 139 32.33 -2.48 -5.71
N GLY A 140 32.53 -1.24 -5.25
CA GLY A 140 31.45 -0.33 -4.85
C GLY A 140 30.80 0.42 -6.02
N MET A 141 29.67 1.08 -5.79
CA MET A 141 29.01 1.94 -6.78
C MET A 141 29.97 3.04 -7.27
N GLN A 142 30.11 3.22 -8.59
CA GLN A 142 31.08 4.15 -9.17
C GLN A 142 30.43 5.42 -9.74
N GLN A 143 31.18 6.53 -9.69
CA GLN A 143 30.85 7.77 -10.39
C GLN A 143 32.02 8.24 -11.24
N ILE A 144 31.71 8.87 -12.36
CA ILE A 144 32.71 9.56 -13.18
C ILE A 144 33.11 10.90 -12.53
N VAL A 145 34.38 11.24 -12.59
CA VAL A 145 34.95 12.49 -12.08
C VAL A 145 35.94 13.04 -13.11
N TRP A 146 36.12 14.36 -13.15
CA TRP A 146 37.01 14.97 -14.14
C TRP A 146 37.73 16.21 -13.62
N THR A 147 38.83 16.54 -14.27
CA THR A 147 39.49 17.85 -14.23
C THR A 147 39.67 18.34 -15.66
N ASN A 148 39.72 19.67 -15.84
CA ASN A 148 40.04 20.27 -17.13
C ASN A 148 41.34 21.08 -17.05
N THR A 149 42.07 21.13 -18.16
CA THR A 149 43.30 21.91 -18.34
C THR A 149 43.28 22.54 -19.72
N TYR A 150 43.66 23.81 -19.82
CA TYR A 150 43.72 24.54 -21.11
C TYR A 150 45.14 24.52 -21.66
N ILE A 151 45.30 24.18 -22.93
CA ILE A 151 46.60 24.04 -23.61
C ILE A 151 46.59 24.83 -24.91
N THR A 152 47.67 25.55 -25.18
CA THR A 152 47.93 26.16 -26.49
C THR A 152 48.76 25.19 -27.32
N GLY A 153 48.21 24.72 -28.44
CA GLY A 153 48.86 23.77 -29.34
C GLY A 153 49.82 24.43 -30.33
N GLY A 154 50.52 23.59 -31.11
CA GLY A 154 51.60 23.99 -32.01
C GLY A 154 53.00 23.57 -31.55
N ALA A 155 53.14 23.09 -30.31
CA ALA A 155 54.36 22.48 -29.76
C ALA A 155 53.99 21.26 -28.89
N GLU A 156 54.98 20.41 -28.59
CA GLU A 156 54.79 19.32 -27.64
C GLU A 156 54.56 19.90 -26.24
N THR A 157 53.47 19.47 -25.61
CA THR A 157 53.14 19.83 -24.24
C THR A 157 53.57 18.70 -23.31
N ASN A 158 54.31 19.04 -22.25
CA ASN A 158 54.74 18.13 -21.19
C ASN A 158 54.27 18.72 -19.85
N VAL A 159 53.03 18.41 -19.44
CA VAL A 159 52.36 19.05 -18.29
C VAL A 159 51.78 18.01 -17.37
N LYS A 160 51.98 18.19 -16.07
CA LYS A 160 51.32 17.39 -15.04
C LYS A 160 49.85 17.78 -14.96
N LEU A 161 48.94 16.89 -15.34
CA LEU A 161 47.51 17.16 -15.23
C LEU A 161 47.04 16.96 -13.78
N ALA A 162 46.17 17.84 -13.31
CA ALA A 162 45.54 17.69 -12.00
C ALA A 162 44.73 16.37 -11.96
N GLN A 163 44.89 15.60 -10.89
CA GLN A 163 44.07 14.41 -10.68
C GLN A 163 42.66 14.82 -10.26
N PRO A 164 41.60 14.21 -10.84
CA PRO A 164 40.24 14.31 -10.33
C PRO A 164 40.08 13.78 -8.90
N THR A 165 38.92 14.08 -8.31
CA THR A 165 38.59 13.72 -6.92
C THR A 165 38.75 12.22 -6.64
N THR A 166 39.40 11.92 -5.52
CA THR A 166 39.52 10.58 -4.93
C THR A 166 38.55 10.45 -3.76
N VAL A 167 37.84 9.31 -3.66
CA VAL A 167 36.96 9.00 -2.53
C VAL A 167 37.43 7.70 -1.91
N ARG A 168 37.52 7.65 -0.57
CA ARG A 168 38.05 6.47 0.18
C ARG A 168 39.41 5.97 -0.35
N GLY A 169 40.27 6.89 -0.79
CA GLY A 169 41.59 6.56 -1.36
C GLY A 169 41.57 5.90 -2.74
N PHE A 170 40.40 5.78 -3.39
CA PHE A 170 40.25 5.13 -4.68
C PHE A 170 40.05 6.14 -5.82
N TYR A 171 40.80 5.95 -6.91
CA TYR A 171 40.65 6.68 -8.18
C TYR A 171 41.27 5.85 -9.31
N LYS A 172 40.65 5.88 -10.49
CA LYS A 172 41.19 5.30 -11.73
C LYS A 172 40.94 6.23 -12.92
N ASP A 173 41.99 6.51 -13.69
CA ASP A 173 41.85 7.15 -15.00
C ASP A 173 41.01 6.28 -15.95
N THR A 174 40.19 6.92 -16.80
CA THR A 174 39.44 6.23 -17.87
C THR A 174 39.72 6.82 -19.25
N TYR A 175 39.55 8.13 -19.42
CA TYR A 175 39.71 8.78 -20.72
C TYR A 175 40.39 10.13 -20.54
N LEU A 176 41.34 10.43 -21.42
CA LEU A 176 41.84 11.79 -21.62
C LEU A 176 41.32 12.29 -22.97
N LEU A 177 40.46 13.31 -22.94
CA LEU A 177 39.85 13.87 -24.14
C LEU A 177 40.39 15.27 -24.39
N ALA A 178 40.50 15.66 -25.66
CA ALA A 178 40.82 17.04 -26.05
C ALA A 178 39.85 17.52 -27.14
N TYR A 179 39.42 18.77 -27.05
CA TYR A 179 38.64 19.44 -28.10
C TYR A 179 39.01 20.92 -28.16
N PRO A 180 38.75 21.61 -29.28
CA PRO A 180 38.99 23.05 -29.39
C PRO A 180 38.25 23.81 -28.28
N THR A 181 38.96 24.66 -27.54
CA THR A 181 38.38 25.40 -26.41
C THR A 181 37.20 26.27 -26.86
N LEU A 182 36.11 26.23 -26.11
CA LEU A 182 34.92 27.04 -26.37
C LEU A 182 35.11 28.47 -25.88
N GLU A 183 34.48 29.45 -26.54
CA GLU A 183 34.57 30.86 -26.15
C GLU A 183 34.15 31.09 -24.68
N GLY A 184 33.06 30.46 -24.25
CA GLY A 184 32.60 30.54 -22.86
C GLY A 184 33.56 29.90 -21.86
N GLU A 185 34.31 28.87 -22.25
CA GLU A 185 35.35 28.28 -21.39
C GLU A 185 36.55 29.22 -21.23
N GLU A 186 36.94 29.93 -22.29
CA GLU A 186 38.00 30.95 -22.21
C GLU A 186 37.64 32.10 -21.25
N GLN A 187 36.35 32.45 -21.22
CA GLN A 187 35.80 33.52 -20.38
C GLN A 187 35.46 33.03 -18.96
N GLY A 188 35.70 31.76 -18.63
CA GLY A 188 35.38 31.17 -17.32
C GLY A 188 33.89 30.96 -17.06
N ASN A 189 33.04 31.09 -18.08
CA ASN A 189 31.58 31.00 -18.02
C ASN A 189 31.02 30.00 -19.05
N PRO A 190 31.30 28.69 -18.93
CA PRO A 190 30.78 27.71 -19.87
C PRO A 190 29.26 27.56 -19.73
N TYR A 191 28.59 27.21 -20.82
CA TYR A 191 27.18 26.80 -20.80
C TYR A 191 27.08 25.35 -20.32
N ILE A 192 26.17 25.10 -19.38
CA ILE A 192 25.90 23.77 -18.85
C ILE A 192 24.43 23.38 -19.03
N ILE A 193 24.19 22.09 -19.29
CA ILE A 193 22.84 21.54 -19.42
C ILE A 193 22.07 21.72 -18.11
N ASP A 194 20.85 22.24 -18.20
CA ASP A 194 19.96 22.36 -17.04
C ASP A 194 19.57 20.98 -16.48
N ASP A 195 19.45 20.86 -15.16
CA ASP A 195 19.20 19.60 -14.42
C ASP A 195 20.18 18.46 -14.78
N LEU A 196 21.43 18.80 -15.16
CA LEU A 196 22.44 17.83 -15.56
C LEU A 196 22.62 16.69 -14.55
N LEU A 197 22.68 17.00 -13.24
CA LEU A 197 22.96 16.00 -12.22
C LEU A 197 21.97 14.84 -12.30
N ARG A 198 20.69 15.13 -12.49
CA ARG A 198 19.66 14.12 -12.71
C ARG A 198 19.82 13.47 -14.08
N LYS A 199 20.03 14.25 -15.14
CA LYS A 199 20.16 13.76 -16.52
C LYS A 199 21.39 12.88 -16.78
N ALA A 200 22.44 13.04 -15.99
CA ALA A 200 23.67 12.25 -16.03
C ALA A 200 23.80 11.31 -14.83
N ASN A 201 22.74 11.12 -14.04
CA ASN A 201 22.66 10.21 -12.89
C ASN A 201 23.77 10.42 -11.82
N PHE A 202 24.18 11.65 -11.56
CA PHE A 202 25.12 11.95 -10.47
C PHE A 202 24.47 11.81 -9.09
N PRO A 203 25.24 11.44 -8.04
CA PRO A 203 24.73 11.35 -6.67
C PRO A 203 24.20 12.70 -6.13
N LEU A 204 22.92 12.74 -5.72
CA LEU A 204 22.20 13.97 -5.32
C LEU A 204 22.75 14.70 -4.09
N LYS A 205 23.47 14.03 -3.17
CA LYS A 205 24.10 14.72 -2.01
C LYS A 205 25.28 15.61 -2.38
N VAL A 206 25.79 15.53 -3.62
CA VAL A 206 26.95 16.30 -4.09
C VAL A 206 26.50 17.48 -4.98
N ALA A 207 25.19 17.71 -5.12
CA ALA A 207 24.66 18.69 -6.07
C ALA A 207 25.10 20.13 -5.81
N GLY A 208 25.25 20.52 -4.54
CA GLY A 208 25.73 21.85 -4.15
C GLY A 208 27.24 21.95 -3.93
N GLU A 209 27.96 20.82 -3.98
CA GLU A 209 29.38 20.74 -3.60
C GLU A 209 30.29 20.27 -4.75
N ASN A 210 29.75 19.87 -5.91
CA ASN A 210 30.57 19.47 -7.06
C ASN A 210 31.27 20.70 -7.65
N PRO A 211 32.58 20.92 -7.37
CA PRO A 211 33.27 22.14 -7.78
C PRO A 211 33.50 22.20 -9.30
N PHE A 212 33.18 21.12 -10.02
CA PHE A 212 33.36 20.95 -11.45
C PHE A 212 32.11 21.32 -12.27
N LEU A 213 30.98 21.62 -11.62
CA LEU A 213 29.78 22.18 -12.25
C LEU A 213 29.75 23.70 -12.10
N LYS A 214 30.70 24.38 -12.74
CA LYS A 214 30.73 25.85 -12.81
C LYS A 214 30.30 26.26 -14.21
N GLY A 215 29.17 26.94 -14.32
CA GLY A 215 28.65 27.39 -15.61
C GLY A 215 27.23 27.92 -15.52
N ARG A 216 26.75 28.48 -16.63
CA ARG A 216 25.39 29.00 -16.75
C ARG A 216 24.44 27.89 -17.21
N PRO A 217 23.41 27.51 -16.42
CA PRO A 217 22.40 26.53 -16.85
C PRO A 217 21.65 27.00 -18.09
N VAL A 218 21.42 26.09 -19.04
CA VAL A 218 20.64 26.34 -20.25
C VAL A 218 19.55 25.29 -20.45
N SER A 219 18.36 25.75 -20.81
CA SER A 219 17.19 24.92 -21.14
C SER A 219 16.94 24.92 -22.66
N ALA A 220 15.98 24.09 -23.10
CA ALA A 220 15.63 23.90 -24.51
C ALA A 220 15.26 25.21 -25.25
N ASP A 221 14.80 26.24 -24.53
CA ASP A 221 14.37 27.52 -25.10
C ASP A 221 15.52 28.55 -25.20
N THR A 222 16.73 28.19 -24.76
CA THR A 222 17.88 29.09 -24.80
C THR A 222 18.45 29.18 -26.22
N ASN A 223 18.45 30.39 -26.79
CA ASN A 223 19.19 30.68 -28.03
C ASN A 223 20.70 30.71 -27.75
N LEU A 224 21.42 29.70 -28.22
CA LEU A 224 22.87 29.58 -28.08
C LEU A 224 23.61 30.16 -29.30
N THR A 225 24.70 30.89 -29.08
CA THR A 225 25.54 31.45 -30.15
C THR A 225 26.49 30.41 -30.76
N PRO A 226 26.96 30.60 -32.01
CA PRO A 226 28.05 29.79 -32.58
C PRO A 226 29.28 29.82 -31.65
N GLY A 227 29.84 28.66 -31.32
CA GLY A 227 30.98 28.53 -30.37
C GLY A 227 30.59 28.16 -28.93
N ALA A 228 29.28 28.01 -28.64
CA ALA A 228 28.77 27.56 -27.34
C ALA A 228 28.78 26.02 -27.15
N PHE A 229 29.12 25.25 -28.17
CA PHE A 229 29.01 23.79 -28.20
C PHE A 229 30.24 23.11 -28.83
N ILE A 230 30.52 21.89 -28.39
CA ILE A 230 31.63 21.06 -28.85
C ILE A 230 31.20 20.31 -30.11
N ASP A 231 31.95 20.43 -31.20
CA ASP A 231 31.75 19.56 -32.37
C ASP A 231 32.20 18.12 -32.02
N PRO A 232 31.30 17.11 -32.02
CA PRO A 232 31.64 15.74 -31.66
C PRO A 232 32.72 15.14 -32.59
N ALA A 233 32.85 15.62 -33.83
CA ALA A 233 33.88 15.16 -34.75
C ALA A 233 35.29 15.68 -34.39
N LYS A 234 35.38 16.73 -33.54
CA LYS A 234 36.64 17.34 -33.09
C LYS A 234 37.04 16.90 -31.68
N VAL A 235 36.30 15.98 -31.06
CA VAL A 235 36.69 15.34 -29.80
C VAL A 235 37.75 14.29 -30.08
N LEU A 236 38.96 14.52 -29.59
CA LEU A 236 40.10 13.63 -29.71
C LEU A 236 40.24 12.79 -28.44
N ASN A 237 40.32 11.47 -28.59
CA ASN A 237 40.76 10.59 -27.52
C ASN A 237 42.29 10.55 -27.51
N ILE A 238 42.90 11.20 -26.52
CA ILE A 238 44.36 11.33 -26.35
C ILE A 238 44.84 10.53 -25.14
N SER A 239 44.09 9.52 -24.70
CA SER A 239 44.39 8.72 -23.50
C SER A 239 45.76 8.06 -23.54
N GLU A 240 46.24 7.66 -24.73
CA GLU A 240 47.57 7.06 -24.89
C GLU A 240 48.73 8.01 -24.54
N HIS A 241 48.47 9.32 -24.53
CA HIS A 241 49.46 10.35 -24.23
C HIS A 241 49.58 10.67 -22.73
N LEU A 242 48.77 10.03 -21.88
CA LEU A 242 48.83 10.20 -20.42
C LEU A 242 49.79 9.19 -19.80
N GLY A 243 50.88 9.68 -19.20
CA GLY A 243 51.80 8.85 -18.42
C GLY A 243 51.15 8.33 -17.13
N LYS A 244 51.67 7.21 -16.60
CA LYS A 244 51.21 6.60 -15.33
C LYS A 244 51.29 7.54 -14.13
N ASP A 245 52.19 8.52 -14.18
CA ASP A 245 52.32 9.52 -13.14
C ASP A 245 51.26 10.63 -13.28
N GLY A 246 50.52 10.72 -14.39
CA GLY A 246 49.57 11.78 -14.69
C GLY A 246 50.14 12.92 -15.54
N THR A 247 51.35 12.75 -16.11
CA THR A 247 51.95 13.73 -17.01
C THR A 247 51.46 13.50 -18.44
N LEU A 248 50.89 14.54 -19.07
CA LEU A 248 50.50 14.54 -20.48
C LEU A 248 51.71 14.89 -21.35
N LYS A 249 52.01 14.01 -22.32
CA LYS A 249 52.99 14.24 -23.38
C LYS A 249 52.32 14.18 -24.75
N TRP A 250 51.90 15.34 -25.26
CA TRP A 250 51.10 15.42 -26.48
C TRP A 250 51.47 16.62 -27.33
N LYS A 251 51.68 16.40 -28.63
CA LYS A 251 51.87 17.45 -29.64
C LYS A 251 50.50 17.89 -30.19
N ALA A 252 49.84 18.77 -29.44
CA ALA A 252 48.53 19.30 -29.82
C ALA A 252 48.58 20.06 -31.15
N PRO A 253 47.60 19.89 -32.06
CA PRO A 253 47.49 20.71 -33.27
C PRO A 253 47.42 22.21 -32.92
N LYS A 254 47.80 23.09 -33.85
CA LYS A 254 47.71 24.55 -33.62
C LYS A 254 46.28 24.96 -33.22
N GLY A 255 46.17 25.79 -32.18
CA GLY A 255 44.89 26.24 -31.61
C GLY A 255 44.87 26.13 -30.09
N LYS A 256 43.78 26.57 -29.44
CA LYS A 256 43.55 26.35 -28.01
C LYS A 256 42.73 25.09 -27.80
N TRP A 257 43.13 24.28 -26.83
CA TRP A 257 42.54 22.99 -26.53
C TRP A 257 42.13 22.90 -25.07
N THR A 258 40.90 22.46 -24.84
CA THR A 258 40.45 22.03 -23.52
C THR A 258 40.74 20.54 -23.41
N VAL A 259 41.62 20.16 -22.48
CA VAL A 259 41.93 18.78 -22.14
C VAL A 259 41.14 18.38 -20.91
N LEU A 260 40.31 17.34 -21.06
CA LEU A 260 39.45 16.79 -20.03
C LEU A 260 40.02 15.44 -19.57
N ARG A 261 40.57 15.40 -18.35
CA ARG A 261 41.05 14.16 -17.71
C ARG A 261 39.91 13.55 -16.93
N LEU A 262 39.29 12.52 -17.49
CA LEU A 262 38.21 11.78 -16.86
C LEU A 262 38.76 10.53 -16.17
N GLY A 263 38.30 10.30 -14.96
CA GLY A 263 38.46 9.04 -14.23
C GLY A 263 37.16 8.66 -13.54
N HIS A 264 37.23 7.64 -12.70
CA HIS A 264 36.13 7.27 -11.84
C HIS A 264 36.61 6.98 -10.41
N THR A 265 35.68 7.12 -9.49
CA THR A 265 35.86 6.85 -8.07
C THR A 265 34.61 6.20 -7.50
N VAL A 266 34.70 5.66 -6.29
CA VAL A 266 33.55 5.12 -5.57
C VAL A 266 32.63 6.27 -5.12
N ILE A 267 31.33 5.99 -5.06
CA ILE A 267 30.36 6.85 -4.40
C ILE A 267 30.39 6.49 -2.92
N ASP A 268 30.50 7.49 -2.04
CA ASP A 268 30.53 7.27 -0.59
C ASP A 268 29.12 6.94 -0.05
N ARG A 269 28.64 5.75 -0.43
CA ARG A 269 27.32 5.24 -0.10
C ARG A 269 27.43 3.88 0.53
N GLU A 270 26.91 3.82 1.74
CA GLU A 270 26.82 2.62 2.56
C GLU A 270 25.35 2.17 2.61
N ASN A 271 25.17 0.90 2.98
CA ASN A 271 23.86 0.34 3.30
C ASN A 271 23.16 1.12 4.44
N ARG A 272 21.82 1.07 4.45
CA ARG A 272 20.95 1.85 5.32
C ARG A 272 20.59 1.10 6.58
N ALA A 273 20.70 1.79 7.71
CA ALA A 273 20.26 1.33 9.02
C ALA A 273 20.80 -0.05 9.43
N ALA A 274 22.00 -0.40 8.95
CA ALA A 274 22.67 -1.62 9.35
C ALA A 274 23.07 -1.60 10.84
N PRO A 275 23.16 -2.76 11.50
CA PRO A 275 23.88 -2.86 12.77
C PRO A 275 25.30 -2.33 12.56
N GLU A 276 25.90 -1.79 13.62
CA GLU A 276 27.21 -1.12 13.53
C GLU A 276 28.29 -1.99 12.86
N SER A 277 28.30 -3.30 13.12
CA SER A 277 29.24 -4.25 12.51
C SER A 277 28.93 -4.64 11.05
N GLY A 278 27.77 -4.24 10.52
CA GLY A 278 27.34 -4.51 9.15
C GLY A 278 27.43 -3.32 8.19
N ILE A 279 27.91 -2.16 8.64
CA ILE A 279 28.01 -0.95 7.81
C ILE A 279 29.16 -1.11 6.80
N GLY A 280 28.89 -0.81 5.53
CA GLY A 280 29.94 -0.67 4.51
C GLY A 280 29.40 -0.35 3.12
N LEU A 281 30.31 -0.22 2.16
CA LEU A 281 30.01 0.28 0.82
C LEU A 281 28.97 -0.59 0.09
N GLU A 282 28.14 0.08 -0.71
CA GLU A 282 27.19 -0.54 -1.63
C GLU A 282 27.87 -1.07 -2.89
N VAL A 283 27.52 -2.29 -3.34
CA VAL A 283 28.10 -2.88 -4.56
C VAL A 283 27.78 -2.10 -5.83
N ASP A 284 28.69 -2.14 -6.82
CA ASP A 284 28.47 -1.67 -8.19
C ASP A 284 27.25 -2.37 -8.81
N LYS A 285 26.16 -1.62 -9.01
CA LYS A 285 24.88 -2.14 -9.51
C LYS A 285 24.90 -2.42 -11.02
N TYR A 286 25.93 -1.98 -11.74
CA TYR A 286 26.09 -2.24 -13.17
C TYR A 286 26.97 -3.45 -13.45
N ARG A 287 27.55 -4.07 -12.42
CA ARG A 287 28.52 -5.15 -12.55
C ARG A 287 28.10 -6.41 -11.78
N SER A 288 27.76 -7.47 -12.51
CA SER A 288 27.31 -8.74 -11.91
C SER A 288 28.37 -9.37 -10.99
N GLN A 289 29.67 -9.20 -11.28
CA GLN A 289 30.72 -9.74 -10.41
C GLN A 289 30.74 -9.10 -9.02
N ALA A 290 30.29 -7.85 -8.89
CA ALA A 290 30.19 -7.19 -7.59
C ALA A 290 29.02 -7.78 -6.77
N LEU A 291 27.88 -8.02 -7.41
CA LEU A 291 26.75 -8.72 -6.78
C LEU A 291 27.11 -10.18 -6.42
N ASP A 292 27.74 -10.93 -7.32
CA ASP A 292 28.18 -12.31 -7.07
C ASP A 292 29.13 -12.37 -5.86
N PHE A 293 30.06 -11.41 -5.76
CA PHE A 293 30.96 -11.30 -4.62
C PHE A 293 30.18 -11.09 -3.31
N HIS A 294 29.24 -10.15 -3.30
CA HIS A 294 28.40 -9.86 -2.14
C HIS A 294 27.53 -11.05 -1.73
N PHE A 295 26.81 -11.65 -2.67
CA PHE A 295 25.97 -12.84 -2.45
C PHE A 295 26.78 -14.01 -1.86
N ASN A 296 27.96 -14.29 -2.43
CA ASN A 296 28.82 -15.35 -1.95
C ASN A 296 29.36 -15.06 -0.55
N LYS A 297 29.73 -13.80 -0.24
CA LYS A 297 30.20 -13.41 1.09
C LYS A 297 29.11 -13.59 2.14
N LEU A 298 27.89 -13.13 1.87
CA LEU A 298 26.75 -13.23 2.76
C LEU A 298 26.38 -14.69 3.06
N LEU A 299 26.24 -15.51 2.01
CA LEU A 299 25.59 -16.81 2.13
C LEU A 299 26.54 -17.98 2.32
N LYS A 300 27.87 -17.78 2.20
CA LYS A 300 28.86 -18.88 2.27
C LYS A 300 28.60 -19.86 3.42
N ASN A 301 28.37 -19.34 4.63
CA ASN A 301 28.21 -20.16 5.84
C ASN A 301 26.74 -20.56 6.12
N LEU A 302 25.78 -19.97 5.40
CA LEU A 302 24.35 -20.27 5.50
C LEU A 302 23.89 -21.27 4.43
N MET A 303 24.64 -21.41 3.33
CA MET A 303 24.24 -22.21 2.17
C MET A 303 23.85 -23.67 2.49
N PRO A 304 24.52 -24.38 3.43
CA PRO A 304 24.08 -25.72 3.81
C PRO A 304 22.65 -25.77 4.36
N VAL A 305 22.29 -24.86 5.27
CA VAL A 305 20.94 -24.81 5.86
C VAL A 305 19.92 -24.24 4.87
N VAL A 306 20.32 -23.29 4.01
CA VAL A 306 19.48 -22.79 2.91
C VAL A 306 19.06 -23.93 2.00
N ARG A 307 20.01 -24.73 1.51
CA ARG A 307 19.72 -25.87 0.62
C ARG A 307 18.89 -26.97 1.29
N GLN A 308 19.07 -27.16 2.60
CA GLN A 308 18.26 -28.10 3.37
C GLN A 308 16.77 -27.74 3.35
N TRP A 309 16.45 -26.44 3.39
CA TRP A 309 15.08 -25.95 3.57
C TRP A 309 14.44 -25.33 2.32
N ALA A 310 15.22 -24.94 1.32
CA ALA A 310 14.80 -24.28 0.09
C ALA A 310 13.55 -24.93 -0.56
N ASN A 311 13.52 -26.25 -0.69
CA ASN A 311 12.39 -26.98 -1.30
C ASN A 311 11.30 -27.43 -0.30
N LYS A 312 11.54 -27.31 1.01
CA LYS A 312 10.63 -27.84 2.05
C LYS A 312 9.76 -26.74 2.64
N THR A 313 10.39 -25.77 3.30
CA THR A 313 9.69 -24.64 3.93
C THR A 313 9.79 -23.36 3.12
N LYS A 314 10.42 -23.39 1.94
CA LYS A 314 10.69 -22.25 1.08
C LYS A 314 11.59 -21.21 1.75
N VAL A 315 12.77 -21.06 1.16
CA VAL A 315 13.74 -20.03 1.56
C VAL A 315 13.71 -18.92 0.53
N GLY A 316 13.77 -17.66 0.96
CA GLY A 316 13.79 -16.51 0.06
C GLY A 316 14.88 -15.48 0.39
N LEU A 317 15.17 -14.63 -0.59
CA LEU A 317 15.96 -13.42 -0.39
C LEU A 317 15.18 -12.21 -0.91
N LEU A 318 15.30 -11.11 -0.18
CA LEU A 318 14.68 -9.83 -0.51
C LEU A 318 15.75 -8.78 -0.84
N ILE A 319 15.53 -8.01 -1.90
CA ILE A 319 16.06 -6.66 -2.05
C ILE A 319 14.90 -5.69 -1.77
N ASP A 320 15.02 -4.92 -0.70
CA ASP A 320 14.00 -3.93 -0.31
C ASP A 320 13.99 -2.70 -1.25
N SER A 321 13.16 -1.69 -0.95
CA SER A 321 13.13 -0.46 -1.74
C SER A 321 14.50 0.22 -1.83
N TYR A 322 14.79 0.83 -2.99
CA TYR A 322 16.14 1.28 -3.30
C TYR A 322 16.43 2.68 -2.72
N GLU A 323 17.36 2.80 -1.76
CA GLU A 323 17.65 4.07 -1.05
C GLU A 323 19.11 4.56 -1.12
N VAL A 324 19.88 4.04 -2.07
CA VAL A 324 21.36 4.23 -2.11
C VAL A 324 21.82 5.25 -3.15
N GLY A 325 20.88 5.92 -3.81
CA GLY A 325 21.13 7.02 -4.73
C GLY A 325 21.60 6.59 -6.12
N LEU A 326 22.02 7.57 -6.91
CA LEU A 326 22.34 7.36 -8.32
C LEU A 326 23.79 6.93 -8.52
N GLN A 327 23.99 5.93 -9.38
CA GLN A 327 25.28 5.54 -9.95
C GLN A 327 25.33 6.05 -11.40
N ASN A 328 26.51 6.43 -11.90
CA ASN A 328 26.63 6.80 -13.32
C ASN A 328 27.84 6.24 -14.04
N TRP A 329 28.62 5.37 -13.40
CA TRP A 329 29.77 4.77 -14.05
C TRP A 329 29.97 3.32 -13.64
N THR A 330 30.68 2.58 -14.47
CA THR A 330 31.30 1.28 -14.16
C THR A 330 32.46 1.11 -15.16
N PRO A 331 33.54 0.35 -14.87
CA PRO A 331 34.67 0.22 -15.79
C PRO A 331 34.32 -0.23 -17.22
N ALA A 332 33.21 -0.98 -17.39
CA ALA A 332 32.73 -1.44 -18.69
C ALA A 332 31.77 -0.47 -19.41
N MET A 333 31.53 0.74 -18.88
CA MET A 333 30.45 1.62 -19.34
C MET A 333 30.49 1.91 -20.84
N ALA A 334 31.64 2.29 -21.40
CA ALA A 334 31.73 2.63 -22.82
C ALA A 334 31.42 1.43 -23.73
N ALA A 335 31.96 0.24 -23.40
CA ALA A 335 31.69 -0.98 -24.16
C ALA A 335 30.22 -1.39 -24.08
N GLU A 336 29.59 -1.28 -22.91
CA GLU A 336 28.17 -1.56 -22.73
C GLU A 336 27.28 -0.54 -23.44
N PHE A 337 27.67 0.74 -23.45
CA PHE A 337 26.97 1.79 -24.17
C PHE A 337 27.00 1.53 -25.68
N GLU A 338 28.18 1.34 -26.27
CA GLU A 338 28.35 1.10 -27.70
C GLU A 338 27.60 -0.16 -28.15
N LYS A 339 27.65 -1.24 -27.36
CA LYS A 339 26.91 -2.47 -27.60
C LYS A 339 25.39 -2.25 -27.67
N ARG A 340 24.85 -1.36 -26.85
CA ARG A 340 23.39 -1.16 -26.69
C ARG A 340 22.83 -0.02 -27.54
N ARG A 341 23.62 1.02 -27.79
CA ARG A 341 23.22 2.25 -28.49
C ARG A 341 23.80 2.36 -29.89
N GLY A 342 24.83 1.58 -30.22
CA GLY A 342 25.35 1.44 -31.57
C GLY A 342 26.05 2.68 -32.14
N TYR A 343 26.60 3.55 -31.28
CA TYR A 343 27.45 4.66 -31.69
C TYR A 343 28.54 4.95 -30.65
N ASP A 344 29.61 5.61 -31.10
CA ASP A 344 30.81 5.93 -30.33
C ASP A 344 30.49 6.79 -29.10
N PHE A 345 30.68 6.20 -27.92
CA PHE A 345 30.41 6.85 -26.64
C PHE A 345 31.37 8.02 -26.36
N VAL A 346 32.63 7.88 -26.77
CA VAL A 346 33.73 8.78 -26.40
C VAL A 346 33.54 10.17 -26.99
N LYS A 347 33.00 10.26 -28.21
CA LYS A 347 32.70 11.54 -28.89
C LYS A 347 31.70 12.41 -28.12
N TYR A 348 30.81 11.81 -27.35
CA TYR A 348 29.76 12.50 -26.61
C TYR A 348 29.99 12.54 -25.11
N LEU A 349 30.98 11.81 -24.59
CA LEU A 349 31.35 11.77 -23.17
C LEU A 349 31.53 13.15 -22.51
N PRO A 350 32.05 14.21 -23.18
CA PRO A 350 32.07 15.55 -22.58
C PRO A 350 30.70 16.03 -22.09
N ALA A 351 29.58 15.58 -22.69
CA ALA A 351 28.24 15.95 -22.26
C ALA A 351 27.87 15.46 -20.86
N VAL A 352 28.47 14.37 -20.38
CA VAL A 352 28.30 13.89 -19.01
C VAL A 352 28.85 14.91 -17.99
N THR A 353 29.77 15.79 -18.40
CA THR A 353 30.32 16.86 -17.55
C THR A 353 29.50 18.15 -17.56
N GLY A 354 28.38 18.17 -18.27
CA GLY A 354 27.51 19.33 -18.43
C GLY A 354 27.67 20.10 -19.71
N ARG A 355 28.74 19.83 -20.46
CA ARG A 355 29.03 20.53 -21.71
C ARG A 355 28.03 20.16 -22.80
N ILE A 356 27.83 21.08 -23.73
CA ILE A 356 26.97 20.85 -24.89
C ILE A 356 27.83 20.27 -26.01
N VAL A 357 27.46 19.10 -26.54
CA VAL A 357 28.15 18.42 -27.64
C VAL A 357 27.18 18.31 -28.82
N GLY A 358 27.58 18.84 -29.97
CA GLY A 358 26.69 19.08 -31.11
C GLY A 358 25.82 20.29 -30.83
N ASP A 359 24.62 20.07 -30.33
CA ASP A 359 23.68 21.09 -29.86
C ASP A 359 22.95 20.57 -28.62
N LEU A 360 22.06 21.37 -28.04
CA LEU A 360 21.35 20.99 -26.82
C LEU A 360 20.48 19.74 -27.02
N ASP A 361 19.78 19.62 -28.16
CA ASP A 361 18.95 18.44 -28.44
C ASP A 361 19.80 17.17 -28.58
N THR A 362 20.96 17.27 -29.23
CA THR A 362 21.93 16.19 -29.39
C THR A 362 22.47 15.72 -28.04
N SER A 363 22.87 16.65 -27.17
CA SER A 363 23.31 16.34 -25.81
C SER A 363 22.20 15.70 -24.96
N GLU A 364 20.98 16.22 -25.00
CA GLU A 364 19.82 15.67 -24.27
C GLU A 364 19.48 14.24 -24.73
N ARG A 365 19.54 14.00 -26.05
CA ARG A 365 19.37 12.68 -26.66
C ARG A 365 20.45 11.70 -26.23
N PHE A 366 21.72 12.12 -26.22
CA PHE A 366 22.82 11.30 -25.68
C PHE A 366 22.62 10.99 -24.19
N LEU A 367 22.26 11.98 -23.37
CA LEU A 367 22.03 11.77 -21.95
C LEU A 367 20.81 10.86 -21.70
N TRP A 368 19.80 10.89 -22.57
CA TRP A 368 18.72 9.92 -22.54
C TRP A 368 19.24 8.49 -22.78
N ASP A 369 20.06 8.28 -23.83
CA ASP A 369 20.68 6.98 -24.14
C ASP A 369 21.60 6.50 -23.01
N PHE A 370 22.29 7.44 -22.33
CA PHE A 370 23.13 7.16 -21.18
C PHE A 370 22.30 6.64 -19.99
N ARG A 371 21.22 7.32 -19.62
CA ARG A 371 20.31 6.85 -18.56
C ARG A 371 19.62 5.54 -18.93
N ARG A 372 19.25 5.34 -20.19
CA ARG A 372 18.67 4.07 -20.64
C ARG A 372 19.68 2.93 -20.55
N THR A 373 20.96 3.18 -20.85
CA THR A 373 22.05 2.21 -20.63
C THR A 373 22.19 1.82 -19.16
N HIS A 374 22.10 2.80 -18.25
CA HIS A 374 22.13 2.53 -16.81
C HIS A 374 20.96 1.65 -16.36
N ALA A 375 19.75 1.93 -16.83
CA ALA A 375 18.55 1.13 -16.54
C ALA A 375 18.69 -0.33 -17.00
N ASP A 376 19.18 -0.54 -18.22
CA ASP A 376 19.35 -1.90 -18.74
C ASP A 376 20.41 -2.66 -17.94
N LEU A 377 21.51 -1.99 -17.55
CA LEU A 377 22.59 -2.61 -16.78
C LEU A 377 22.14 -3.02 -15.40
N ILE A 378 21.41 -2.18 -14.67
CA ILE A 378 20.91 -2.54 -13.33
C ILE A 378 19.79 -3.58 -13.39
N ALA A 379 18.91 -3.54 -14.40
CA ALA A 379 17.91 -4.59 -14.61
C ALA A 379 18.56 -5.95 -14.91
N GLN A 380 19.61 -5.99 -15.74
CA GLN A 380 20.30 -7.23 -16.12
C GLN A 380 21.27 -7.72 -15.05
N ASN A 381 22.25 -6.88 -14.68
CA ASN A 381 23.44 -7.29 -13.93
C ASN A 381 23.23 -7.30 -12.42
N TYR A 382 22.20 -6.60 -11.92
CA TYR A 382 21.85 -6.58 -10.51
C TYR A 382 20.57 -7.38 -10.25
N TYR A 383 19.40 -6.89 -10.66
CA TYR A 383 18.12 -7.57 -10.35
C TYR A 383 17.96 -8.92 -11.08
N GLY A 384 18.29 -8.97 -12.38
CA GLY A 384 18.26 -10.21 -13.16
C GLY A 384 19.23 -11.26 -12.64
N ARG A 385 20.47 -10.85 -12.33
CA ARG A 385 21.47 -11.73 -11.74
C ARG A 385 21.08 -12.18 -10.33
N PHE A 386 20.51 -11.31 -9.51
CA PHE A 386 19.98 -11.67 -8.18
C PHE A 386 18.93 -12.77 -8.26
N ALA A 387 17.94 -12.63 -9.14
CA ALA A 387 16.93 -13.65 -9.37
C ALA A 387 17.52 -14.97 -9.90
N GLU A 388 18.54 -14.89 -10.75
CA GLU A 388 19.28 -16.07 -11.23
C GLU A 388 19.98 -16.81 -10.08
N LEU A 389 20.73 -16.09 -9.23
CA LEU A 389 21.43 -16.66 -8.08
C LEU A 389 20.45 -17.30 -7.07
N CYS A 390 19.28 -16.68 -6.86
CA CYS A 390 18.22 -17.26 -6.03
C CYS A 390 17.72 -18.59 -6.61
N ARG A 391 17.32 -18.60 -7.90
CA ARG A 391 16.84 -19.82 -8.57
C ARG A 391 17.87 -20.94 -8.60
N GLN A 392 19.15 -20.61 -8.83
CA GLN A 392 20.26 -21.59 -8.79
C GLN A 392 20.41 -22.29 -7.44
N ASN A 393 19.92 -21.69 -6.36
CA ASN A 393 19.99 -22.23 -5.01
C ASN A 393 18.61 -22.61 -4.43
N GLY A 394 17.57 -22.68 -5.28
CA GLY A 394 16.20 -23.05 -4.86
C GLY A 394 15.50 -22.01 -4.00
N MET A 395 15.96 -20.76 -4.02
CA MET A 395 15.37 -19.66 -3.25
C MET A 395 14.39 -18.84 -4.09
N THR A 396 13.36 -18.31 -3.45
CA THR A 396 12.45 -17.32 -4.04
C THR A 396 13.06 -15.93 -3.96
N SER A 397 13.08 -15.21 -5.08
CA SER A 397 13.51 -13.80 -5.12
C SER A 397 12.34 -12.83 -4.89
N TYR A 398 12.50 -11.95 -3.91
CA TYR A 398 11.58 -10.86 -3.59
C TYR A 398 12.23 -9.51 -3.90
N VAL A 399 11.46 -8.55 -4.43
CA VAL A 399 11.91 -7.17 -4.66
C VAL A 399 10.79 -6.18 -4.45
N GLU A 400 11.11 -5.06 -3.81
CA GLU A 400 10.36 -3.80 -3.91
C GLU A 400 10.93 -2.95 -5.06
N PRO A 401 10.32 -2.93 -6.26
CA PRO A 401 10.97 -2.51 -7.49
C PRO A 401 10.93 -0.99 -7.72
N TYR A 402 10.97 -0.18 -6.67
CA TYR A 402 10.75 1.26 -6.75
C TYR A 402 11.71 2.07 -5.89
N SER A 403 11.78 3.36 -6.20
CA SER A 403 12.49 4.40 -5.45
C SER A 403 12.15 5.77 -6.03
N GLU A 404 12.24 6.82 -5.20
CA GLU A 404 12.11 8.20 -5.66
C GLU A 404 13.31 8.65 -6.53
N VAL A 405 14.47 7.98 -6.43
CA VAL A 405 15.76 8.45 -6.96
C VAL A 405 16.61 7.33 -7.59
N ALA A 406 16.00 6.26 -8.08
CA ALA A 406 16.71 5.14 -8.69
C ALA A 406 16.99 5.32 -10.19
N PRO A 407 18.14 4.89 -10.73
CA PRO A 407 18.48 5.02 -12.16
C PRO A 407 17.90 3.90 -13.02
N PHE A 408 16.67 3.42 -12.74
CA PHE A 408 16.07 2.25 -13.41
C PHE A 408 14.62 2.42 -13.83
N ASP A 409 14.17 1.55 -14.73
CA ASP A 409 12.76 1.33 -15.06
C ASP A 409 12.16 0.37 -14.02
N GLN A 410 11.19 0.87 -13.26
CA GLN A 410 10.58 0.16 -12.13
C GLN A 410 9.86 -1.13 -12.56
N MET A 411 9.21 -1.11 -13.73
CA MET A 411 8.52 -2.30 -14.23
C MET A 411 9.49 -3.34 -14.75
N GLU A 412 10.56 -2.90 -15.41
CA GLU A 412 11.58 -3.80 -15.94
C GLU A 412 12.31 -4.55 -14.81
N VAL A 413 12.76 -3.85 -13.76
CA VAL A 413 13.46 -4.51 -12.64
C VAL A 413 12.54 -5.48 -11.92
N GLY A 414 11.28 -5.10 -11.67
CA GLY A 414 10.29 -5.98 -11.05
C GLY A 414 9.93 -7.18 -11.92
N SER A 415 10.04 -7.09 -13.25
CA SER A 415 9.81 -8.23 -14.15
C SER A 415 10.83 -9.36 -13.98
N LYS A 416 12.02 -9.08 -13.43
CA LYS A 416 13.13 -10.05 -13.37
C LYS A 416 13.05 -11.04 -12.21
N VAL A 417 12.35 -10.70 -11.12
CA VAL A 417 12.28 -11.51 -9.89
C VAL A 417 11.07 -12.45 -9.87
N ASP A 418 10.92 -13.27 -8.84
CA ASP A 418 9.76 -14.16 -8.69
C ASP A 418 8.55 -13.41 -8.13
N ILE A 419 8.72 -12.72 -6.99
CA ILE A 419 7.64 -11.99 -6.29
C ILE A 419 8.00 -10.51 -6.20
N THR A 420 7.09 -9.65 -6.66
CA THR A 420 7.18 -8.20 -6.47
C THR A 420 6.42 -7.78 -5.22
N MET A 421 6.94 -6.76 -4.56
CA MET A 421 6.40 -6.19 -3.33
C MET A 421 6.10 -4.70 -3.51
N GLY A 422 4.97 -4.27 -2.96
CA GLY A 422 4.63 -2.87 -2.70
C GLY A 422 4.87 -2.51 -1.23
N GLU A 423 4.35 -1.36 -0.81
CA GLU A 423 4.46 -0.88 0.58
C GLU A 423 3.36 0.12 0.87
N PHE A 424 2.73 -0.03 2.03
CA PHE A 424 1.78 0.96 2.51
C PHE A 424 1.91 1.20 4.02
N TRP A 425 1.85 2.48 4.37
CA TRP A 425 2.00 2.93 5.74
C TRP A 425 0.66 3.06 6.44
N GLY A 426 0.58 2.62 7.70
CA GLY A 426 -0.64 2.68 8.51
C GLY A 426 -1.06 4.10 8.90
N ARG A 427 -2.37 4.30 9.09
CA ARG A 427 -3.02 5.37 9.89
C ARG A 427 -2.51 6.80 9.62
N GLY A 428 -3.12 7.51 8.67
CA GLY A 428 -2.83 8.93 8.42
C GLY A 428 -1.42 9.24 7.88
N SER A 429 -0.66 8.21 7.50
CA SER A 429 0.63 8.32 6.81
C SER A 429 0.41 8.60 5.31
N ARG A 430 1.44 8.65 4.45
CA ARG A 430 1.22 8.95 3.02
C ARG A 430 0.71 7.71 2.27
N LEU A 431 -0.35 7.84 1.45
CA LEU A 431 -0.70 6.80 0.47
C LEU A 431 0.29 6.84 -0.69
N PHE A 432 1.01 5.74 -0.88
CA PHE A 432 1.82 5.49 -2.06
C PHE A 432 1.07 4.56 -3.02
N SER A 433 1.60 4.36 -4.22
CA SER A 433 1.02 3.51 -5.27
C SER A 433 1.98 2.44 -5.73
N THR A 434 2.96 2.15 -4.87
CA THR A 434 3.90 1.05 -4.95
C THR A 434 3.17 -0.29 -5.05
N ASP A 435 2.07 -0.47 -4.30
CA ASP A 435 1.23 -1.67 -4.38
C ASP A 435 0.60 -1.87 -5.76
N LYS A 436 0.05 -0.79 -6.35
CA LYS A 436 -0.55 -0.85 -7.69
C LYS A 436 0.50 -1.07 -8.78
N LEU A 437 1.72 -0.56 -8.58
CA LEU A 437 2.86 -0.87 -9.44
C LEU A 437 3.25 -2.34 -9.33
N ALA A 438 3.44 -2.86 -8.11
CA ALA A 438 3.81 -4.25 -7.86
C ALA A 438 2.75 -5.23 -8.40
N SER A 439 1.46 -4.93 -8.19
CA SER A 439 0.36 -5.73 -8.74
C SER A 439 0.30 -5.65 -10.26
N SER A 440 0.47 -4.46 -10.85
CA SER A 440 0.54 -4.30 -12.30
C SER A 440 1.65 -5.15 -12.92
N ILE A 441 2.86 -5.14 -12.34
CA ILE A 441 3.98 -5.98 -12.80
C ILE A 441 3.60 -7.45 -12.74
N ALA A 442 3.06 -7.93 -11.61
CA ALA A 442 2.67 -9.33 -11.49
C ALA A 442 1.59 -9.74 -12.52
N HIS A 443 0.60 -8.87 -12.75
CA HIS A 443 -0.50 -9.13 -13.67
C HIS A 443 -0.04 -9.16 -15.14
N VAL A 444 0.65 -8.11 -15.60
CA VAL A 444 1.00 -7.97 -17.03
C VAL A 444 2.11 -8.92 -17.49
N PHE A 445 2.99 -9.31 -16.57
CA PHE A 445 4.02 -10.31 -16.84
C PHE A 445 3.55 -11.75 -16.56
N GLY A 446 2.33 -11.95 -16.05
CA GLY A 446 1.76 -13.27 -15.77
C GLY A 446 2.58 -14.03 -14.73
N LYS A 447 2.96 -13.36 -13.63
CA LYS A 447 3.85 -13.90 -12.61
C LYS A 447 3.06 -14.74 -11.60
N TYR A 448 3.44 -16.01 -11.47
CA TYR A 448 2.87 -16.96 -10.53
C TYR A 448 3.99 -17.73 -9.85
N THR A 449 3.87 -17.92 -8.54
CA THR A 449 4.75 -18.76 -7.75
C THR A 449 3.90 -19.89 -7.17
N ASP A 450 4.22 -21.14 -7.53
CA ASP A 450 3.45 -22.34 -7.16
C ASP A 450 1.96 -22.25 -7.49
N GLY A 451 1.65 -21.74 -8.70
CA GLY A 451 0.27 -21.60 -9.18
C GLY A 451 -0.53 -20.47 -8.55
N ARG A 452 0.10 -19.62 -7.73
CA ARG A 452 -0.53 -18.48 -7.06
C ARG A 452 0.04 -17.16 -7.54
N GLN A 453 -0.82 -16.18 -7.80
CA GLN A 453 -0.38 -14.83 -8.16
C GLN A 453 -0.10 -14.04 -6.88
N ILE A 454 1.13 -14.18 -6.37
CA ILE A 454 1.57 -13.53 -5.13
C ILE A 454 2.11 -12.13 -5.47
N VAL A 455 1.51 -11.12 -4.85
CA VAL A 455 1.94 -9.73 -4.81
C VAL A 455 2.09 -9.38 -3.35
N GLY A 456 3.32 -9.22 -2.89
CA GLY A 456 3.59 -8.88 -1.50
C GLY A 456 3.39 -7.38 -1.25
N ALA A 457 3.24 -7.01 0.01
CA ALA A 457 3.38 -5.63 0.46
C ALA A 457 4.02 -5.58 1.84
N GLU A 458 5.01 -4.70 2.03
CA GLU A 458 5.37 -4.19 3.35
C GLU A 458 4.15 -3.45 3.90
N ALA A 459 3.49 -4.05 4.90
CA ALA A 459 2.15 -3.70 5.28
C ALA A 459 2.10 -2.98 6.64
N PHE A 460 1.41 -1.83 6.67
CA PHE A 460 1.08 -1.02 7.84
C PHE A 460 2.28 -0.35 8.54
N THR A 461 3.34 -0.02 7.81
CA THR A 461 4.50 0.73 8.34
C THR A 461 4.05 1.98 9.09
N GLY A 462 4.48 2.10 10.35
CA GLY A 462 3.91 3.05 11.30
C GLY A 462 4.80 4.27 11.52
N ASP A 463 4.29 5.46 11.15
CA ASP A 463 4.91 6.75 11.49
C ASP A 463 4.90 6.96 13.03
N PRO A 464 6.00 7.47 13.63
CA PRO A 464 6.11 7.68 15.08
C PRO A 464 5.00 8.53 15.72
N ARG A 465 4.32 9.38 14.96
CA ARG A 465 3.18 10.17 15.44
C ARG A 465 1.96 9.29 15.72
N HIS A 466 1.68 8.35 14.83
CA HIS A 466 0.47 7.51 14.88
C HIS A 466 0.73 6.12 15.48
N SER A 467 1.98 5.68 15.48
CA SER A 467 2.39 4.31 15.84
C SER A 467 3.05 4.21 17.22
N LYS A 468 2.21 4.32 18.25
CA LYS A 468 2.62 4.33 19.67
C LYS A 468 1.91 3.24 20.45
N TRP A 469 1.80 2.03 19.90
CA TRP A 469 1.04 0.91 20.46
C TRP A 469 -0.48 1.15 20.51
N MET A 470 -1.00 2.01 19.65
CA MET A 470 -2.42 2.41 19.68
C MET A 470 -3.26 1.59 18.69
N GLU A 471 -2.59 0.98 17.72
CA GLU A 471 -3.18 0.18 16.66
C GLU A 471 -3.76 -1.13 17.20
N HIS A 472 -4.82 -1.59 16.55
CA HIS A 472 -5.45 -2.89 16.78
C HIS A 472 -6.17 -3.32 15.48
N PRO A 473 -6.56 -4.59 15.32
CA PRO A 473 -7.08 -5.12 14.07
C PRO A 473 -8.19 -4.29 13.39
N TYR A 474 -9.16 -3.77 14.15
CA TYR A 474 -10.25 -2.98 13.58
C TYR A 474 -9.75 -1.69 12.89
N THR A 475 -8.76 -1.02 13.47
CA THR A 475 -8.25 0.25 12.93
C THR A 475 -7.46 0.09 11.64
N MET A 476 -6.94 -1.11 11.41
CA MET A 476 -6.17 -1.47 10.22
C MET A 476 -7.05 -2.07 9.12
N LYS A 477 -8.29 -2.46 9.43
CA LYS A 477 -9.11 -3.27 8.54
C LYS A 477 -9.45 -2.58 7.22
N SER A 478 -10.05 -1.39 7.27
CA SER A 478 -10.51 -0.68 6.08
C SER A 478 -9.37 -0.32 5.13
N GLN A 479 -8.23 0.09 5.69
CA GLN A 479 -7.02 0.35 4.92
C GLN A 479 -6.48 -0.94 4.28
N GLY A 480 -6.38 -2.04 5.04
CA GLY A 480 -5.99 -3.33 4.50
C GLY A 480 -6.91 -3.75 3.35
N ASP A 481 -8.23 -3.69 3.54
CA ASP A 481 -9.18 -4.05 2.49
C ASP A 481 -9.02 -3.20 1.23
N PHE A 482 -8.75 -1.90 1.39
CA PHE A 482 -8.42 -1.03 0.26
C PHE A 482 -7.13 -1.48 -0.46
N MET A 483 -6.10 -1.94 0.26
CA MET A 483 -4.89 -2.49 -0.34
C MET A 483 -5.11 -3.84 -1.05
N PHE A 484 -6.04 -4.68 -0.57
CA PHE A 484 -6.47 -5.84 -1.37
C PHE A 484 -7.07 -5.40 -2.71
N THR A 485 -7.83 -4.30 -2.74
CA THR A 485 -8.41 -3.77 -4.00
C THR A 485 -7.37 -3.14 -4.92
N SER A 486 -6.19 -2.73 -4.42
CA SER A 486 -5.09 -2.27 -5.28
C SER A 486 -4.31 -3.42 -5.94
N GLY A 487 -4.60 -4.66 -5.55
CA GLY A 487 -4.04 -5.89 -6.12
C GLY A 487 -2.99 -6.56 -5.24
N VAL A 488 -2.81 -6.13 -3.98
CA VAL A 488 -2.01 -6.87 -3.00
C VAL A 488 -2.67 -8.22 -2.73
N THR A 489 -1.88 -9.29 -2.63
CA THR A 489 -2.40 -10.64 -2.35
C THR A 489 -1.65 -11.35 -1.23
N ARG A 490 -0.64 -10.72 -0.63
CA ARG A 490 0.05 -11.19 0.58
C ARG A 490 0.58 -10.00 1.38
N TYR A 491 0.22 -9.93 2.66
CA TYR A 491 0.82 -8.98 3.60
C TYR A 491 2.09 -9.54 4.20
N ILE A 492 3.06 -8.65 4.33
CA ILE A 492 4.26 -8.82 5.12
C ILE A 492 4.24 -7.67 6.13
N PHE A 493 3.77 -7.93 7.35
CA PHE A 493 3.58 -6.88 8.33
C PHE A 493 4.90 -6.21 8.71
N HIS A 494 4.90 -4.88 8.62
CA HIS A 494 5.89 -4.00 9.22
C HIS A 494 5.33 -3.49 10.56
N ARG A 495 5.65 -4.10 11.71
CA ARG A 495 6.77 -5.03 11.90
C ARG A 495 6.71 -5.88 13.18
N TYR A 496 7.47 -6.96 13.18
CA TYR A 496 7.83 -7.74 14.37
C TYR A 496 9.29 -7.46 14.77
N ALA A 497 9.53 -6.82 15.93
CA ALA A 497 10.88 -6.69 16.47
C ALA A 497 11.21 -7.93 17.29
N HIS A 498 12.36 -8.54 17.03
CA HIS A 498 12.81 -9.69 17.78
C HIS A 498 12.89 -9.39 19.27
N GLN A 499 12.34 -10.28 20.08
CA GLN A 499 12.26 -10.12 21.52
C GLN A 499 13.29 -11.04 22.20
N PRO A 500 14.53 -10.55 22.47
CA PRO A 500 15.60 -11.37 23.03
C PRO A 500 15.34 -11.83 24.47
N HIS A 501 14.50 -11.10 25.21
CA HIS A 501 14.15 -11.41 26.59
C HIS A 501 12.84 -12.20 26.67
N SER A 502 12.80 -13.22 27.53
CA SER A 502 11.67 -14.13 27.69
C SER A 502 10.38 -13.46 28.20
N THR A 503 10.46 -12.69 29.29
CA THR A 503 9.28 -12.17 30.00
C THR A 503 9.05 -10.65 29.97
N ALA A 504 10.00 -9.82 29.54
CA ALA A 504 9.81 -8.37 29.42
C ALA A 504 8.69 -8.01 28.43
N ARG A 505 7.91 -6.97 28.74
CA ARG A 505 6.76 -6.51 27.95
C ARG A 505 6.62 -4.97 28.03
N PRO A 506 6.34 -4.24 26.93
CA PRO A 506 6.31 -4.72 25.55
C PRO A 506 7.71 -5.02 24.96
N GLY A 507 8.80 -4.60 25.61
CA GLY A 507 10.16 -5.03 25.28
C GLY A 507 10.86 -4.26 24.17
N MET A 508 11.47 -5.00 23.25
CA MET A 508 12.27 -4.47 22.15
C MET A 508 11.38 -3.79 21.10
N THR A 509 11.88 -2.71 20.49
CA THR A 509 11.22 -1.97 19.42
C THR A 509 12.17 -1.72 18.26
N MET A 510 11.64 -1.36 17.08
CA MET A 510 12.44 -0.82 15.98
C MET A 510 12.62 0.70 16.13
N GLY A 511 13.20 1.10 17.27
CA GLY A 511 13.19 2.48 17.72
C GLY A 511 11.76 3.04 17.75
N GLN A 512 11.54 4.14 17.02
CA GLN A 512 10.27 4.85 16.98
C GLN A 512 9.22 4.26 16.02
N PHE A 513 9.60 3.32 15.13
CA PHE A 513 8.74 2.84 14.05
C PHE A 513 7.93 1.61 14.46
N GLY A 514 6.66 1.59 14.03
CA GLY A 514 5.77 0.44 14.17
C GLY A 514 5.21 -0.01 12.81
N PHE A 515 4.01 -0.57 12.72
CA PHE A 515 3.13 -0.90 13.84
C PHE A 515 3.72 -2.01 14.69
N HIS A 516 3.49 -1.93 16.00
CA HIS A 516 4.18 -2.79 16.97
C HIS A 516 3.46 -4.14 17.09
N TYR A 517 3.83 -5.11 16.27
CA TYR A 517 3.20 -6.43 16.24
C TYR A 517 4.21 -7.54 16.52
N ASP A 518 4.36 -7.83 17.80
CA ASP A 518 5.22 -8.88 18.33
C ASP A 518 4.51 -9.64 19.45
N ARG A 519 5.03 -10.80 19.86
CA ARG A 519 4.42 -11.65 20.92
C ARG A 519 4.22 -10.96 22.27
N THR A 520 4.75 -9.75 22.39
CA THR A 520 4.72 -8.91 23.58
C THR A 520 3.64 -7.83 23.51
N ASN A 521 2.97 -7.67 22.37
CA ASN A 521 1.74 -6.90 22.24
C ASN A 521 0.60 -7.56 23.05
N THR A 522 -0.20 -6.75 23.76
CA THR A 522 -1.31 -7.22 24.62
C THR A 522 -2.29 -8.11 23.88
N TRP A 523 -2.58 -7.81 22.61
CA TRP A 523 -3.58 -8.51 21.79
C TRP A 523 -2.97 -9.49 20.78
N PHE A 524 -1.69 -9.86 20.92
CA PHE A 524 -1.02 -10.74 19.95
C PHE A 524 -1.74 -12.09 19.80
N GLU A 525 -2.11 -12.75 20.89
CA GLU A 525 -2.82 -14.06 20.82
C GLU A 525 -4.24 -13.91 20.23
N GLN A 526 -4.91 -12.79 20.54
CA GLN A 526 -6.24 -12.48 20.01
C GLN A 526 -6.24 -12.20 18.50
N SER A 527 -5.10 -11.78 17.95
CA SER A 527 -4.96 -11.50 16.51
C SER A 527 -5.27 -12.70 15.62
N ARG A 528 -5.30 -13.95 16.15
CA ARG A 528 -5.56 -15.17 15.37
C ARG A 528 -6.80 -15.06 14.49
N SER A 529 -7.88 -14.42 14.95
CA SER A 529 -9.12 -14.27 14.19
C SER A 529 -8.98 -13.24 13.06
N TRP A 530 -8.21 -12.17 13.29
CA TRP A 530 -7.89 -11.19 12.25
C TRP A 530 -6.94 -11.75 11.21
N LEU A 531 -5.92 -12.50 11.63
CA LEU A 531 -5.04 -13.22 10.72
C LEU A 531 -5.80 -14.29 9.94
N THR A 532 -6.76 -14.97 10.55
CA THR A 532 -7.64 -15.89 9.82
C THR A 532 -8.40 -15.15 8.73
N TYR A 533 -9.02 -14.01 9.03
CA TYR A 533 -9.66 -13.13 8.04
C TYR A 533 -8.73 -12.79 6.88
N ILE A 534 -7.53 -12.26 7.17
CA ILE A 534 -6.53 -11.89 6.16
C ILE A 534 -6.14 -13.11 5.32
N ASN A 535 -5.86 -14.24 5.96
CA ASN A 535 -5.41 -15.46 5.29
C ASN A 535 -6.48 -16.02 4.34
N ARG A 536 -7.78 -15.88 4.68
CA ARG A 536 -8.88 -16.22 3.77
C ARG A 536 -8.90 -15.30 2.55
N CYS A 537 -8.79 -14.00 2.78
CA CYS A 537 -8.75 -13.01 1.69
C CYS A 537 -7.58 -13.27 0.75
N GLN A 538 -6.37 -13.41 1.29
CA GLN A 538 -5.16 -13.72 0.52
C GLN A 538 -5.29 -15.03 -0.25
N ASN A 539 -5.85 -16.09 0.36
CA ASN A 539 -6.01 -17.35 -0.34
C ASN A 539 -6.88 -17.24 -1.59
N VAL A 540 -8.00 -16.52 -1.51
CA VAL A 540 -8.93 -16.31 -2.64
C VAL A 540 -8.32 -15.37 -3.68
N LEU A 541 -7.74 -14.25 -3.25
CA LEU A 541 -7.18 -13.23 -4.15
C LEU A 541 -5.91 -13.70 -4.89
N GLN A 542 -5.25 -14.76 -4.41
CA GLN A 542 -4.13 -15.41 -5.11
C GLN A 542 -4.56 -16.35 -6.25
N GLN A 543 -5.85 -16.67 -6.38
CA GLN A 543 -6.37 -17.59 -7.39
C GLN A 543 -6.68 -16.88 -8.71
N GLY A 544 -6.64 -17.63 -9.82
CA GLY A 544 -7.15 -17.14 -11.10
C GLY A 544 -6.41 -15.94 -11.66
N VAL A 545 -7.10 -15.16 -12.49
CA VAL A 545 -6.55 -14.04 -13.26
C VAL A 545 -7.29 -12.75 -12.88
N PHE A 546 -6.53 -11.70 -12.61
CA PHE A 546 -7.07 -10.36 -12.39
C PHE A 546 -7.84 -9.83 -13.61
N CYS A 547 -8.93 -9.09 -13.38
CA CYS A 547 -9.75 -8.48 -14.42
C CYS A 547 -9.61 -6.96 -14.43
N ALA A 548 -9.34 -6.38 -15.59
CA ALA A 548 -9.28 -4.94 -15.81
C ALA A 548 -9.55 -4.62 -17.28
N ASP A 549 -10.16 -3.45 -17.55
CA ASP A 549 -10.49 -3.05 -18.92
C ASP A 549 -9.43 -2.12 -19.54
N ILE A 550 -8.57 -1.50 -18.73
CA ILE A 550 -7.70 -0.39 -19.16
C ILE A 550 -6.22 -0.73 -18.91
N LEU A 551 -5.38 -0.59 -19.94
CA LEU A 551 -3.93 -0.74 -19.83
C LEU A 551 -3.24 0.61 -20.09
N TYR A 552 -2.49 1.14 -19.13
CA TYR A 552 -1.78 2.43 -19.26
C TYR A 552 -0.33 2.22 -19.68
N TYR A 553 0.08 2.80 -20.80
CA TYR A 553 1.48 2.81 -21.20
C TYR A 553 2.25 3.92 -20.49
N ALA A 554 3.27 3.55 -19.72
CA ALA A 554 4.03 4.43 -18.82
C ALA A 554 5.12 5.28 -19.51
N GLY A 555 5.40 5.05 -20.80
CA GLY A 555 6.51 5.69 -21.52
C GLY A 555 7.86 4.99 -21.36
N GLU A 556 8.92 5.63 -21.82
CA GLU A 556 10.27 5.03 -21.94
C GLU A 556 11.38 5.76 -21.16
N THR A 557 11.06 6.91 -20.56
CA THR A 557 12.05 7.74 -19.86
C THR A 557 12.57 7.04 -18.61
N VAL A 558 13.87 7.15 -18.33
CA VAL A 558 14.52 6.66 -17.11
C VAL A 558 15.25 7.82 -16.41
N PRO A 559 15.14 7.97 -15.07
CA PRO A 559 14.19 7.28 -14.20
C PRO A 559 12.76 7.47 -14.71
N SER A 560 11.93 6.42 -14.64
CA SER A 560 10.53 6.51 -15.05
C SER A 560 9.84 7.66 -14.31
N ASP A 561 8.70 8.09 -14.82
CA ASP A 561 7.79 8.89 -14.00
C ASP A 561 7.58 8.20 -12.65
N LYS A 562 7.12 8.96 -11.66
CA LYS A 562 6.87 8.49 -10.31
C LYS A 562 5.67 7.51 -10.26
N LEU A 563 5.74 6.38 -10.99
CA LEU A 563 4.69 5.36 -11.05
C LEU A 563 4.34 4.88 -9.65
N SER A 564 5.36 4.63 -8.83
CA SER A 564 5.24 4.31 -7.40
C SER A 564 4.53 5.37 -6.54
N HIS A 565 4.37 6.61 -7.02
CA HIS A 565 3.64 7.69 -6.34
C HIS A 565 2.43 8.19 -7.14
N THR A 566 2.08 7.52 -8.24
CA THR A 566 0.95 7.88 -9.08
C THR A 566 -0.28 7.12 -8.62
N VAL A 567 -1.03 7.74 -7.70
CA VAL A 567 -2.27 7.18 -7.14
C VAL A 567 -3.32 6.92 -8.21
N GLU A 568 -3.42 7.86 -9.15
CA GLU A 568 -4.31 7.75 -10.28
C GLU A 568 -3.57 8.22 -11.54
N PRO A 569 -3.61 7.45 -12.65
CA PRO A 569 -3.01 7.88 -13.90
C PRO A 569 -3.77 9.07 -14.48
N ASN A 570 -3.14 9.79 -15.41
CA ASN A 570 -3.78 10.84 -16.19
C ASN A 570 -3.85 10.40 -17.66
N PRO A 571 -5.04 10.30 -18.28
CA PRO A 571 -6.36 10.58 -17.70
C PRO A 571 -6.77 9.54 -16.65
N ALA A 572 -7.62 9.96 -15.70
CA ALA A 572 -8.14 9.10 -14.64
C ALA A 572 -9.09 8.01 -15.20
N PRO A 573 -9.01 6.75 -14.71
CA PRO A 573 -9.98 5.72 -15.05
C PRO A 573 -11.38 6.11 -14.53
N PRO A 574 -12.47 5.87 -15.30
CA PRO A 574 -13.82 6.11 -14.79
C PRO A 574 -14.13 5.15 -13.62
N LYS A 575 -15.05 5.55 -12.73
CA LYS A 575 -15.53 4.68 -11.65
C LYS A 575 -16.07 3.35 -12.23
N GLY A 576 -15.77 2.25 -11.54
CA GLY A 576 -16.23 0.92 -11.92
C GLY A 576 -15.37 0.19 -12.96
N TYR A 577 -14.20 0.75 -13.29
CA TYR A 577 -13.20 0.12 -14.14
C TYR A 577 -11.86 0.02 -13.41
N ASP A 578 -11.17 -1.12 -13.58
CA ASP A 578 -9.82 -1.31 -13.06
C ASP A 578 -8.79 -1.32 -14.20
N TRP A 579 -7.51 -1.21 -13.83
CA TRP A 579 -6.42 -0.91 -14.74
C TRP A 579 -5.06 -1.48 -14.30
N ASN A 580 -4.11 -1.57 -15.24
CA ASN A 580 -2.70 -1.84 -14.96
C ASN A 580 -1.75 -0.93 -15.74
N TRP A 581 -0.52 -0.78 -15.25
CA TRP A 581 0.61 -0.20 -15.99
C TRP A 581 1.20 -1.17 -17.03
N ALA A 582 1.76 -0.62 -18.10
CA ALA A 582 2.54 -1.31 -19.12
C ALA A 582 3.79 -0.49 -19.49
N ASN A 583 4.94 -1.15 -19.61
CA ASN A 583 6.14 -0.59 -20.21
C ASN A 583 6.35 -1.16 -21.63
N LYS A 584 7.48 -0.82 -22.26
CA LYS A 584 7.82 -1.31 -23.61
C LYS A 584 7.82 -2.84 -23.71
N ASP A 585 8.36 -3.54 -22.72
CA ASP A 585 8.44 -5.01 -22.73
C ASP A 585 7.05 -5.66 -22.77
N VAL A 586 6.07 -5.07 -22.08
CA VAL A 586 4.67 -5.54 -22.11
C VAL A 586 4.09 -5.45 -23.50
N LEU A 587 4.36 -4.38 -24.27
CA LEU A 587 3.81 -4.20 -25.61
C LEU A 587 4.18 -5.36 -26.56
N THR A 588 5.41 -5.86 -26.47
CA THR A 588 5.89 -6.98 -27.28
C THR A 588 5.17 -8.31 -26.99
N ARG A 589 4.55 -8.41 -25.82
CA ARG A 589 3.81 -9.59 -25.34
C ARG A 589 2.32 -9.54 -25.69
N ILE A 590 1.80 -8.39 -26.11
CA ILE A 590 0.38 -8.23 -26.44
C ILE A 590 0.00 -9.11 -27.64
N ARG A 591 -1.16 -9.73 -27.55
CA ARG A 591 -1.86 -10.36 -28.68
C ARG A 591 -3.27 -9.77 -28.76
N ILE A 592 -3.74 -9.44 -29.96
CA ILE A 592 -5.12 -9.00 -30.15
C ILE A 592 -6.01 -10.21 -30.44
N GLN A 593 -7.01 -10.42 -29.59
CA GLN A 593 -7.97 -11.52 -29.68
C GLN A 593 -9.37 -10.96 -29.44
N ASN A 594 -10.30 -11.18 -30.37
CA ASN A 594 -11.68 -10.66 -30.30
C ASN A 594 -11.73 -9.15 -29.98
N SER A 595 -10.87 -8.37 -30.66
CA SER A 595 -10.72 -6.92 -30.45
C SER A 595 -10.35 -6.51 -29.01
N ALA A 596 -9.78 -7.42 -28.23
CA ALA A 596 -9.24 -7.18 -26.90
C ALA A 596 -7.72 -7.43 -26.87
N ILE A 597 -7.04 -6.73 -25.97
CA ILE A 597 -5.62 -6.89 -25.66
C ILE A 597 -5.50 -8.09 -24.72
N SER A 598 -4.80 -9.14 -25.14
CA SER A 598 -4.55 -10.34 -24.33
C SER A 598 -3.05 -10.46 -24.01
N LEU A 599 -2.74 -10.78 -22.75
CA LEU A 599 -1.39 -11.06 -22.28
C LEU A 599 -1.23 -12.56 -21.92
N PRO A 600 -0.11 -13.20 -22.27
CA PRO A 600 0.12 -14.60 -21.93
C PRO A 600 0.05 -14.86 -20.42
N GLY A 601 -0.90 -15.70 -19.99
CA GLY A 601 -1.11 -16.03 -18.59
C GLY A 601 -1.55 -14.84 -17.71
N GLY A 602 -2.03 -13.75 -18.32
CA GLY A 602 -2.43 -12.54 -17.63
C GLY A 602 -3.82 -12.05 -18.03
N PRO A 603 -4.18 -10.82 -17.62
CA PRO A 603 -5.48 -10.22 -17.90
C PRO A 603 -5.72 -9.94 -19.39
N THR A 604 -6.99 -9.68 -19.72
CA THR A 604 -7.41 -9.13 -21.00
C THR A 604 -7.96 -7.72 -20.83
N TYR A 605 -7.54 -6.76 -21.66
CA TYR A 605 -7.95 -5.36 -21.61
C TYR A 605 -8.73 -4.95 -22.86
N LYS A 606 -9.57 -3.91 -22.74
CA LYS A 606 -10.36 -3.35 -23.86
C LYS A 606 -9.65 -2.22 -24.58
N MET A 607 -8.77 -1.50 -23.91
CA MET A 607 -8.04 -0.38 -24.50
C MET A 607 -6.65 -0.19 -23.90
N LEU A 608 -5.77 0.42 -24.69
CA LEU A 608 -4.47 0.93 -24.25
C LEU A 608 -4.52 2.46 -24.21
N VAL A 609 -4.14 3.05 -23.08
CA VAL A 609 -4.12 4.50 -22.84
C VAL A 609 -2.67 4.97 -22.77
N LEU A 610 -2.32 5.97 -23.57
CA LEU A 610 -1.02 6.64 -23.50
C LEU A 610 -1.11 7.77 -22.47
N ILE A 611 -0.24 7.74 -21.46
CA ILE A 611 -0.09 8.92 -20.59
C ILE A 611 0.51 10.08 -21.41
N PRO A 612 0.19 11.35 -21.11
CA PRO A 612 0.70 12.49 -21.87
C PRO A 612 2.24 12.56 -21.88
N LYS A 613 2.85 12.19 -23.01
CA LYS A 613 4.30 12.25 -23.27
C LYS A 613 4.58 12.75 -24.68
N LYS A 614 5.67 13.51 -24.81
CA LYS A 614 6.14 14.05 -26.09
C LYS A 614 7.09 13.09 -26.81
N ASP A 615 7.84 12.29 -26.07
CA ASP A 615 8.81 11.34 -26.62
C ASP A 615 8.23 9.92 -26.73
N MET A 616 8.51 9.25 -27.86
CA MET A 616 8.26 7.82 -28.05
C MET A 616 9.25 7.24 -29.07
N SER A 617 9.83 6.08 -28.79
CA SER A 617 10.72 5.40 -29.74
C SER A 617 9.96 4.94 -30.98
N LEU A 618 10.67 4.87 -32.10
CA LEU A 618 10.10 4.39 -33.36
C LEU A 618 9.62 2.94 -33.23
N GLU A 619 10.36 2.11 -32.49
CA GLU A 619 10.01 0.71 -32.23
C GLU A 619 8.68 0.56 -31.49
N VAL A 620 8.47 1.36 -30.44
CA VAL A 620 7.19 1.37 -29.71
C VAL A 620 6.07 1.85 -30.63
N LEU A 621 6.27 2.93 -31.38
CA LEU A 621 5.24 3.44 -32.27
C LEU A 621 4.88 2.46 -33.40
N GLN A 622 5.86 1.75 -33.95
CA GLN A 622 5.64 0.66 -34.90
C GLN A 622 4.83 -0.49 -34.28
N THR A 623 5.15 -0.86 -33.04
CA THR A 623 4.40 -1.87 -32.29
C THR A 623 2.96 -1.43 -32.07
N LEU A 624 2.72 -0.18 -31.65
CA LEU A 624 1.38 0.37 -31.51
C LEU A 624 0.61 0.36 -32.84
N ARG A 625 1.25 0.78 -33.95
CA ARG A 625 0.65 0.69 -35.28
C ARG A 625 0.24 -0.73 -35.61
N GLN A 626 1.09 -1.72 -35.37
CA GLN A 626 0.78 -3.12 -35.64
C GLN A 626 -0.43 -3.59 -34.81
N LEU A 627 -0.43 -3.31 -33.52
CA LEU A 627 -1.51 -3.71 -32.60
C LEU A 627 -2.83 -3.03 -32.93
N VAL A 628 -2.82 -1.73 -33.27
CA VAL A 628 -4.01 -1.01 -33.74
C VAL A 628 -4.54 -1.64 -35.03
N ASN A 629 -3.69 -1.93 -36.02
CA ASN A 629 -4.15 -2.59 -37.25
C ASN A 629 -4.80 -3.96 -37.01
N GLN A 630 -4.37 -4.67 -35.96
CA GLN A 630 -4.94 -5.96 -35.54
C GLN A 630 -6.26 -5.85 -34.76
N GLY A 631 -6.70 -4.65 -34.37
CA GLY A 631 -7.97 -4.46 -33.67
C GLY A 631 -7.88 -3.77 -32.31
N MET A 632 -6.70 -3.32 -31.88
CA MET A 632 -6.56 -2.62 -30.59
C MET A 632 -7.28 -1.27 -30.59
N VAL A 633 -7.87 -0.93 -29.44
CA VAL A 633 -8.29 0.44 -29.14
C VAL A 633 -7.14 1.19 -28.45
N LEU A 634 -6.72 2.29 -29.05
CA LEU A 634 -5.69 3.19 -28.54
C LEU A 634 -6.31 4.52 -28.13
N VAL A 635 -5.98 5.03 -26.94
CA VAL A 635 -6.42 6.34 -26.46
C VAL A 635 -5.20 7.19 -26.11
N GLY A 636 -5.07 8.37 -26.71
CA GLY A 636 -3.99 9.29 -26.38
C GLY A 636 -3.58 10.22 -27.52
N ASN A 637 -2.75 11.19 -27.20
CA ASN A 637 -2.17 12.10 -28.19
C ASN A 637 -0.97 11.48 -28.90
N PRO A 638 -0.69 11.88 -30.15
CA PRO A 638 0.50 11.42 -30.86
C PRO A 638 1.78 11.91 -30.16
N PRO A 639 2.87 11.13 -30.19
CA PRO A 639 4.20 11.63 -29.80
C PRO A 639 4.67 12.73 -30.76
N GLU A 640 5.51 13.63 -30.25
CA GLU A 640 6.05 14.79 -30.97
C GLU A 640 7.47 14.56 -31.49
N ARG A 641 8.25 13.70 -30.84
CA ARG A 641 9.68 13.45 -31.13
C ARG A 641 10.10 12.04 -30.73
N THR A 642 11.22 11.55 -31.26
CA THR A 642 11.83 10.29 -30.77
C THR A 642 12.82 10.57 -29.63
N PRO A 643 12.98 9.67 -28.64
CA PRO A 643 14.09 9.74 -27.71
C PRO A 643 15.41 9.27 -28.37
N GLY A 644 16.53 9.50 -27.68
CA GLY A 644 17.84 9.00 -28.08
C GLY A 644 18.45 9.68 -29.30
N LEU A 645 19.75 9.43 -29.51
CA LEU A 645 20.55 10.11 -30.53
C LEU A 645 20.70 9.28 -31.81
N GLN A 646 20.73 7.95 -31.68
CA GLN A 646 21.01 7.04 -32.79
C GLN A 646 20.00 7.24 -33.93
N GLY A 647 20.48 7.70 -35.09
CA GLY A 647 19.66 7.86 -36.30
C GLY A 647 18.52 8.88 -36.20
N HIS A 648 18.51 9.77 -35.20
CA HIS A 648 17.37 10.63 -34.87
C HIS A 648 16.80 11.40 -36.08
N GLN A 649 17.64 11.96 -36.95
CA GLN A 649 17.17 12.69 -38.14
C GLN A 649 16.29 11.83 -39.07
N LYS A 650 16.67 10.56 -39.30
CA LYS A 650 15.88 9.61 -40.09
C LYS A 650 14.63 9.18 -39.33
N ASN A 651 14.75 9.00 -38.01
CA ASN A 651 13.65 8.55 -37.15
C ASN A 651 12.53 9.60 -37.05
N GLU A 652 12.84 10.90 -37.04
CA GLU A 652 11.85 11.98 -36.99
C GLU A 652 10.95 12.03 -38.25
N ALA A 653 11.50 11.73 -39.43
CA ALA A 653 10.71 11.61 -40.65
C ALA A 653 9.76 10.40 -40.59
N ALA A 654 10.27 9.25 -40.14
CA ALA A 654 9.48 8.02 -39.96
C ALA A 654 8.42 8.17 -38.86
N LEU A 655 8.73 8.90 -37.78
CA LEU A 655 7.80 9.26 -36.72
C LEU A 655 6.61 10.03 -37.28
N LYS A 656 6.85 11.11 -38.04
CA LYS A 656 5.79 11.91 -38.67
C LYS A 656 4.90 11.05 -39.56
N GLN A 657 5.47 10.13 -40.32
CA GLN A 657 4.70 9.21 -41.15
C GLN A 657 3.80 8.31 -40.30
N LEU A 658 4.33 7.64 -39.28
CA LEU A 658 3.55 6.75 -38.40
C LEU A 658 2.47 7.52 -37.63
N VAL A 659 2.77 8.76 -37.21
CA VAL A 659 1.79 9.64 -36.57
C VAL A 659 0.63 9.94 -37.52
N ARG A 660 0.89 10.28 -38.78
CA ARG A 660 -0.19 10.45 -39.79
C ARG A 660 -0.95 9.15 -40.03
N GLU A 661 -0.27 8.01 -40.09
CA GLU A 661 -0.91 6.71 -40.29
C GLU A 661 -1.85 6.30 -39.15
N LEU A 662 -1.59 6.74 -37.90
CA LEU A 662 -2.40 6.42 -36.72
C LEU A 662 -3.43 7.53 -36.36
N TRP A 663 -3.03 8.80 -36.36
CA TRP A 663 -3.89 9.92 -35.96
C TRP A 663 -4.43 10.77 -37.12
N GLY A 664 -3.93 10.61 -38.35
CA GLY A 664 -4.33 11.41 -39.50
C GLY A 664 -3.76 12.84 -39.51
N ASP A 665 -4.07 13.60 -40.58
CA ASP A 665 -3.62 14.98 -40.77
C ASP A 665 -4.53 16.03 -40.11
N SER A 666 -5.77 15.67 -39.81
CA SER A 666 -6.77 16.53 -39.14
C SER A 666 -6.97 16.09 -37.69
N PRO A 667 -7.21 17.00 -36.73
CA PRO A 667 -7.38 16.67 -35.31
C PRO A 667 -8.76 16.03 -35.01
N ALA A 668 -9.15 15.01 -35.78
CA ALA A 668 -10.35 14.23 -35.49
C ALA A 668 -10.22 13.56 -34.12
N ALA A 669 -11.31 13.61 -33.33
CA ALA A 669 -11.34 13.02 -32.00
C ALA A 669 -11.22 11.49 -32.04
N VAL A 670 -11.78 10.84 -33.07
CA VAL A 670 -11.79 9.38 -33.23
C VAL A 670 -11.47 9.01 -34.67
N ARG A 671 -10.64 7.98 -34.87
CA ARG A 671 -10.26 7.47 -36.18
C ARG A 671 -10.22 5.95 -36.21
N LYS A 672 -10.73 5.35 -37.28
CA LYS A 672 -10.56 3.92 -37.57
C LYS A 672 -9.25 3.69 -38.32
N VAL A 673 -8.48 2.69 -37.90
CA VAL A 673 -7.17 2.36 -38.47
C VAL A 673 -7.01 0.85 -38.49
N GLY A 674 -6.97 0.25 -39.69
CA GLY A 674 -7.09 -1.20 -39.85
C GLY A 674 -8.35 -1.72 -39.17
N ALA A 675 -8.24 -2.77 -38.36
CA ALA A 675 -9.35 -3.28 -37.54
C ALA A 675 -9.55 -2.50 -36.22
N GLY A 676 -8.63 -1.61 -35.85
CA GLY A 676 -8.62 -0.91 -34.57
C GLY A 676 -9.23 0.49 -34.60
N THR A 677 -9.15 1.16 -33.46
CA THR A 677 -9.67 2.53 -33.27
C THR A 677 -8.67 3.36 -32.47
N VAL A 678 -8.41 4.57 -32.92
CA VAL A 678 -7.55 5.55 -32.23
C VAL A 678 -8.42 6.71 -31.77
N PHE A 679 -8.46 6.93 -30.46
CA PHE A 679 -9.05 8.09 -29.82
C PHE A 679 -7.92 9.08 -29.51
N ARG A 680 -8.02 10.30 -30.03
CA ARG A 680 -7.19 11.40 -29.54
C ARG A 680 -7.63 11.71 -28.09
N TYR A 681 -6.78 12.35 -27.28
CA TYR A 681 -7.06 12.52 -25.85
C TYR A 681 -8.44 13.14 -25.60
N GLN A 682 -9.28 12.40 -24.86
CA GLN A 682 -10.58 12.82 -24.37
C GLN A 682 -10.84 12.13 -23.02
N PRO A 683 -11.74 12.67 -22.17
CA PRO A 683 -12.14 12.03 -20.92
C PRO A 683 -12.56 10.57 -21.12
N LEU A 684 -12.08 9.65 -20.27
CA LEU A 684 -12.27 8.22 -20.47
C LEU A 684 -13.72 7.77 -20.29
N ASP A 685 -14.54 8.52 -19.54
CA ASP A 685 -15.99 8.32 -19.44
C ASP A 685 -16.67 8.46 -20.81
N GLN A 686 -16.21 9.40 -21.65
CA GLN A 686 -16.67 9.53 -23.03
C GLN A 686 -16.19 8.39 -23.91
N VAL A 687 -14.95 7.92 -23.73
CA VAL A 687 -14.42 6.77 -24.48
C VAL A 687 -15.23 5.51 -24.18
N VAL A 688 -15.44 5.16 -22.91
CA VAL A 688 -16.20 3.96 -22.54
C VAL A 688 -17.65 4.03 -23.01
N ALA A 689 -18.27 5.22 -22.98
CA ALA A 689 -19.61 5.44 -23.52
C ALA A 689 -19.66 5.21 -25.05
N GLN A 690 -18.69 5.74 -25.80
CA GLN A 690 -18.58 5.53 -27.25
C GLN A 690 -18.29 4.07 -27.62
N LEU A 691 -17.62 3.31 -26.74
CA LEU A 691 -17.41 1.88 -26.90
C LEU A 691 -18.59 1.02 -26.42
N ASN A 692 -19.63 1.64 -25.84
CA ASN A 692 -20.72 0.97 -25.12
C ASN A 692 -20.19 -0.05 -24.08
N LEU A 693 -19.04 0.24 -23.48
CA LEU A 693 -18.48 -0.56 -22.41
C LEU A 693 -19.20 -0.19 -21.11
N LYS A 694 -19.79 -1.18 -20.44
CA LYS A 694 -20.44 -1.00 -19.14
C LYS A 694 -19.42 -1.20 -18.02
N PRO A 695 -19.58 -0.51 -16.87
CA PRO A 695 -18.74 -0.72 -15.69
C PRO A 695 -18.72 -2.19 -15.28
N ASP A 696 -17.56 -2.64 -14.79
CA ASP A 696 -17.36 -3.98 -14.25
C ASP A 696 -18.10 -4.14 -12.91
N PHE A 697 -18.03 -3.08 -12.10
CA PHE A 697 -18.74 -2.93 -10.85
C PHE A 697 -19.29 -1.51 -10.71
N GLU A 698 -20.55 -1.36 -10.34
CA GLU A 698 -21.14 -0.07 -9.97
C GLU A 698 -22.10 -0.25 -8.79
N PHE A 699 -22.40 0.82 -8.07
CA PHE A 699 -23.36 0.77 -6.97
C PHE A 699 -24.08 2.09 -6.76
N THR A 700 -25.24 2.03 -6.10
CA THR A 700 -25.87 3.15 -5.41
C THR A 700 -25.91 2.87 -3.91
N SER A 701 -25.85 3.89 -3.05
CA SER A 701 -25.89 3.71 -1.59
C SER A 701 -27.01 4.54 -0.96
N LYS A 702 -27.55 4.05 0.16
CA LYS A 702 -28.55 4.75 0.96
C LYS A 702 -28.03 6.07 1.55
N SER A 703 -26.74 6.11 1.89
CA SER A 703 -26.09 7.32 2.39
C SER A 703 -25.90 8.37 1.28
N GLY A 704 -25.79 7.92 0.03
CA GLY A 704 -25.49 8.72 -1.16
C GLY A 704 -23.99 9.03 -1.38
N ASP A 705 -23.13 8.70 -0.41
CA ASP A 705 -21.72 9.10 -0.33
C ASP A 705 -20.79 7.96 0.13
N ALA A 706 -21.19 6.71 -0.06
CA ALA A 706 -20.40 5.56 0.37
C ALA A 706 -19.09 5.44 -0.42
N GLU A 707 -18.00 5.08 0.26
CA GLU A 707 -16.68 4.86 -0.33
C GLU A 707 -16.37 3.37 -0.36
N VAL A 708 -16.69 2.73 -1.49
CA VAL A 708 -16.57 1.28 -1.70
C VAL A 708 -15.62 1.01 -2.86
N ASN A 709 -14.62 0.18 -2.60
CA ASN A 709 -13.66 -0.29 -3.61
C ASN A 709 -13.90 -1.77 -3.92
N PHE A 710 -13.44 -2.20 -5.10
CA PHE A 710 -13.56 -3.58 -5.54
C PHE A 710 -12.29 -4.06 -6.24
N ILE A 711 -12.11 -5.38 -6.29
CA ILE A 711 -11.21 -6.07 -7.22
C ILE A 711 -11.92 -7.32 -7.76
N HIS A 712 -11.73 -7.59 -9.05
CA HIS A 712 -12.37 -8.69 -9.75
C HIS A 712 -11.32 -9.69 -10.27
N ARG A 713 -11.60 -10.98 -10.09
CA ARG A 713 -10.78 -12.08 -10.60
C ARG A 713 -11.65 -13.14 -11.28
N THR A 714 -11.23 -13.58 -12.46
CA THR A 714 -11.76 -14.78 -13.09
C THR A 714 -11.03 -15.99 -12.52
N ILE A 715 -11.80 -16.94 -12.01
CA ILE A 715 -11.32 -18.20 -11.44
C ILE A 715 -11.82 -19.37 -12.30
N GLU A 716 -11.36 -20.58 -12.00
CA GLU A 716 -11.90 -21.77 -12.65
C GLU A 716 -13.42 -21.89 -12.40
N GLY A 717 -14.20 -21.90 -13.48
CA GLY A 717 -15.67 -22.01 -13.44
C GLY A 717 -16.43 -20.76 -13.01
N GLY A 718 -15.75 -19.64 -12.67
CA GLY A 718 -16.41 -18.55 -11.97
C GLY A 718 -15.74 -17.19 -11.99
N GLU A 719 -16.45 -16.23 -11.41
CA GLU A 719 -15.96 -14.88 -11.14
C GLU A 719 -15.97 -14.64 -9.62
N VAL A 720 -15.00 -13.86 -9.13
CA VAL A 720 -14.90 -13.45 -7.73
C VAL A 720 -14.67 -11.94 -7.65
N TYR A 721 -15.53 -11.26 -6.92
CA TYR A 721 -15.37 -9.86 -6.56
C TYR A 721 -15.08 -9.77 -5.07
N PHE A 722 -14.00 -9.09 -4.69
CA PHE A 722 -13.84 -8.60 -3.31
C PHE A 722 -14.30 -7.16 -3.27
N ILE A 723 -15.14 -6.82 -2.30
CA ILE A 723 -15.66 -5.47 -2.08
C ILE A 723 -15.41 -5.06 -0.62
N GLY A 724 -15.03 -3.80 -0.42
CA GLY A 724 -14.71 -3.27 0.91
C GLY A 724 -15.11 -1.80 1.06
N SER A 725 -15.76 -1.48 2.18
CA SER A 725 -16.01 -0.10 2.60
C SER A 725 -14.76 0.50 3.24
N ARG A 726 -14.42 1.72 2.86
CA ARG A 726 -13.35 2.49 3.49
C ARG A 726 -13.81 3.20 4.78
N ARG A 727 -15.12 3.24 5.05
CA ARG A 727 -15.69 3.96 6.21
C ARG A 727 -16.01 3.01 7.37
N ARG A 728 -15.81 3.49 8.59
CA ARG A 728 -16.31 2.85 9.83
C ARG A 728 -17.79 3.17 10.09
N LEU A 729 -18.60 3.09 9.03
CA LEU A 729 -20.05 3.29 9.04
C LEU A 729 -20.71 2.13 8.30
N LYS A 730 -21.93 1.76 8.68
CA LYS A 730 -22.73 0.83 7.90
C LYS A 730 -23.16 1.43 6.57
N GLU A 731 -23.10 0.62 5.53
CA GLU A 731 -23.55 0.96 4.19
C GLU A 731 -24.63 -0.01 3.71
N ASP A 732 -25.77 0.53 3.28
CA ASP A 732 -26.75 -0.23 2.51
C ASP A 732 -26.54 0.13 1.02
N LEU A 733 -26.22 -0.86 0.20
CA LEU A 733 -25.86 -0.71 -1.21
C LEU A 733 -26.80 -1.51 -2.12
N THR A 734 -27.04 -0.98 -3.31
CA THR A 734 -27.47 -1.76 -4.48
C THR A 734 -26.28 -1.87 -5.41
N ALA A 735 -25.63 -3.04 -5.43
CA ALA A 735 -24.39 -3.29 -6.16
C ALA A 735 -24.65 -4.08 -7.44
N MET A 736 -24.01 -3.71 -8.55
CA MET A 736 -24.18 -4.34 -9.84
C MET A 736 -22.85 -4.84 -10.41
N PHE A 737 -22.85 -6.10 -10.81
CA PHE A 737 -21.69 -6.84 -11.29
C PHE A 737 -21.87 -7.20 -12.76
N ARG A 738 -20.81 -7.10 -13.56
CA ARG A 738 -20.80 -7.46 -14.98
C ARG A 738 -20.71 -8.99 -15.19
N VAL A 739 -21.63 -9.70 -14.55
CA VAL A 739 -21.81 -11.16 -14.60
C VAL A 739 -23.30 -11.46 -14.77
N THR A 740 -23.65 -12.47 -15.57
CA THR A 740 -25.04 -12.91 -15.77
C THR A 740 -25.15 -14.43 -15.82
N GLY A 741 -26.36 -14.96 -15.62
CA GLY A 741 -26.65 -16.40 -15.66
C GLY A 741 -26.13 -17.23 -14.47
N LYS A 742 -25.48 -16.60 -13.49
CA LYS A 742 -24.89 -17.27 -12.32
C LYS A 742 -25.55 -16.84 -11.01
N GLN A 743 -25.69 -17.78 -10.08
CA GLN A 743 -26.16 -17.57 -8.72
C GLN A 743 -25.07 -16.83 -7.90
N PRO A 744 -25.36 -15.64 -7.35
CA PRO A 744 -24.42 -14.98 -6.44
C PRO A 744 -24.34 -15.69 -5.09
N GLU A 745 -23.13 -15.84 -4.59
CA GLU A 745 -22.79 -16.29 -3.24
C GLU A 745 -22.05 -15.16 -2.49
N LEU A 746 -22.37 -14.93 -1.22
CA LEU A 746 -21.62 -14.07 -0.33
C LEU A 746 -20.71 -14.92 0.55
N TRP A 747 -19.40 -14.69 0.48
CA TRP A 747 -18.43 -15.32 1.36
C TRP A 747 -17.88 -14.26 2.33
N ASP A 748 -18.11 -14.47 3.62
CA ASP A 748 -17.64 -13.57 4.67
C ASP A 748 -16.33 -14.12 5.24
N ALA A 749 -15.23 -13.41 4.97
CA ALA A 749 -13.90 -13.83 5.40
C ALA A 749 -13.72 -13.74 6.93
N ALA A 750 -14.51 -12.92 7.63
CA ALA A 750 -14.37 -12.77 9.09
C ALA A 750 -14.91 -14.01 9.81
N THR A 751 -16.05 -14.51 9.36
CA THR A 751 -16.71 -15.70 9.93
C THR A 751 -16.30 -17.00 9.25
N GLY A 752 -15.92 -16.94 7.97
CA GLY A 752 -15.66 -18.12 7.11
C GLY A 752 -16.93 -18.70 6.50
N GLU A 753 -18.06 -17.99 6.59
CA GLU A 753 -19.34 -18.42 6.05
C GLU A 753 -19.44 -18.22 4.54
N ILE A 754 -20.19 -19.13 3.91
CA ILE A 754 -20.49 -19.12 2.48
C ILE A 754 -22.00 -19.27 2.35
N ASN A 755 -22.67 -18.24 1.84
CA ASN A 755 -24.12 -18.18 1.75
C ASN A 755 -24.57 -17.87 0.32
N LYS A 756 -25.55 -18.60 -0.20
CA LYS A 756 -26.24 -18.20 -1.44
C LYS A 756 -27.08 -16.97 -1.16
N LEU A 757 -27.05 -16.00 -2.06
CA LEU A 757 -27.89 -14.81 -1.94
C LEU A 757 -29.25 -15.06 -2.58
N GLU A 758 -30.30 -15.02 -1.76
CA GLU A 758 -31.69 -15.23 -2.20
C GLU A 758 -32.29 -13.99 -2.88
N VAL A 759 -31.79 -12.81 -2.52
CA VAL A 759 -32.25 -11.52 -3.06
C VAL A 759 -31.22 -10.99 -4.05
N PHE A 760 -31.57 -10.95 -5.33
CA PHE A 760 -30.78 -10.38 -6.42
C PHE A 760 -31.67 -10.19 -7.65
N ASP A 761 -31.15 -9.60 -8.72
CA ASP A 761 -31.83 -9.55 -10.02
C ASP A 761 -30.82 -9.64 -11.17
N GLN A 762 -31.30 -9.89 -12.38
CA GLN A 762 -30.51 -9.83 -13.61
C GLN A 762 -31.09 -8.78 -14.56
N ILE A 763 -30.32 -7.71 -14.79
CA ILE A 763 -30.73 -6.55 -15.58
C ILE A 763 -29.63 -6.25 -16.60
N ASP A 764 -29.98 -6.15 -17.88
CA ASP A 764 -29.06 -5.79 -18.98
C ASP A 764 -27.74 -6.59 -19.01
N GLY A 765 -27.83 -7.92 -18.80
CA GLY A 765 -26.65 -8.80 -18.81
C GLY A 765 -25.72 -8.62 -17.60
N ARG A 766 -26.21 -8.00 -16.52
CA ARG A 766 -25.52 -7.80 -15.24
C ARG A 766 -26.35 -8.37 -14.10
N THR A 767 -25.71 -8.63 -12.96
CA THR A 767 -26.38 -9.12 -11.75
C THR A 767 -26.39 -8.01 -10.70
N VAL A 768 -27.57 -7.70 -10.17
CA VAL A 768 -27.79 -6.69 -9.14
C VAL A 768 -28.02 -7.36 -7.80
N VAL A 769 -27.29 -6.93 -6.78
CA VAL A 769 -27.30 -7.53 -5.44
C VAL A 769 -27.44 -6.42 -4.39
N PRO A 770 -28.49 -6.44 -3.55
CA PRO A 770 -28.53 -5.60 -2.37
C PRO A 770 -27.54 -6.12 -1.32
N LEU A 771 -26.69 -5.24 -0.81
CA LEU A 771 -25.65 -5.57 0.15
C LEU A 771 -25.73 -4.65 1.36
N GLN A 772 -25.57 -5.25 2.54
CA GLN A 772 -25.41 -4.53 3.81
C GLN A 772 -23.98 -4.76 4.28
N LEU A 773 -23.17 -3.70 4.30
CA LEU A 773 -21.82 -3.72 4.84
C LEU A 773 -21.86 -3.12 6.25
N ASP A 774 -21.41 -3.88 7.24
CA ASP A 774 -21.13 -3.35 8.58
C ASP A 774 -20.06 -2.23 8.54
N PRO A 775 -19.78 -1.52 9.65
CA PRO A 775 -18.62 -0.64 9.76
C PRO A 775 -17.31 -1.31 9.31
N SER A 776 -16.62 -0.69 8.35
CA SER A 776 -15.48 -1.28 7.63
C SER A 776 -15.77 -2.67 7.06
N GLY A 777 -17.00 -2.90 6.62
CA GLY A 777 -17.48 -4.18 6.11
C GLY A 777 -16.88 -4.51 4.75
N SER A 778 -16.64 -5.79 4.53
CA SER A 778 -16.09 -6.33 3.29
C SER A 778 -16.58 -7.76 3.07
N CYS A 779 -16.75 -8.16 1.83
CA CYS A 779 -17.11 -9.54 1.51
C CYS A 779 -16.62 -9.94 0.11
N PHE A 780 -16.64 -11.24 -0.17
CA PHE A 780 -16.52 -11.73 -1.52
C PHE A 780 -17.90 -12.02 -2.10
N ILE A 781 -18.15 -11.59 -3.33
CA ILE A 781 -19.28 -12.05 -4.14
C ILE A 781 -18.75 -13.00 -5.20
N VAL A 782 -19.18 -14.26 -5.13
CA VAL A 782 -18.68 -15.36 -5.94
C VAL A 782 -19.78 -15.86 -6.87
N PHE A 783 -19.47 -16.02 -8.15
CA PHE A 783 -20.40 -16.47 -9.19
C PHE A 783 -19.88 -17.74 -9.87
N ARG A 784 -20.45 -18.90 -9.53
CA ARG A 784 -19.97 -20.21 -10.05
C ARG A 784 -21.11 -21.08 -10.57
N GLU A 785 -22.15 -21.23 -9.76
CA GLU A 785 -23.29 -22.07 -10.11
C GLU A 785 -24.28 -21.34 -11.02
N PRO A 786 -25.01 -22.05 -11.89
CA PRO A 786 -26.12 -21.47 -12.65
C PRO A 786 -27.19 -20.85 -11.74
N VAL A 787 -27.80 -19.76 -12.20
CA VAL A 787 -28.87 -19.07 -11.48
C VAL A 787 -30.14 -19.92 -11.35
N ALA A 788 -30.82 -19.85 -10.20
CA ALA A 788 -32.13 -20.46 -10.03
C ALA A 788 -33.20 -19.74 -10.88
N SER A 789 -34.17 -20.49 -11.41
CA SER A 789 -35.22 -19.95 -12.30
C SER A 789 -36.18 -18.96 -11.63
N THR A 790 -36.26 -18.99 -10.30
CA THR A 790 -37.08 -18.09 -9.49
C THR A 790 -36.24 -17.63 -8.30
N HIS A 791 -36.19 -16.32 -8.08
CA HIS A 791 -35.43 -15.68 -6.99
C HIS A 791 -36.16 -14.41 -6.55
N ILE A 792 -35.70 -13.79 -5.46
CA ILE A 792 -36.35 -12.65 -4.82
C ILE A 792 -35.69 -11.36 -5.30
N ARG A 793 -36.49 -10.33 -5.60
CA ARG A 793 -36.03 -9.00 -5.99
C ARG A 793 -36.15 -7.96 -4.87
N SER A 794 -37.13 -8.12 -3.99
CA SER A 794 -37.32 -7.24 -2.83
C SER A 794 -37.98 -7.95 -1.65
N ILE A 795 -37.71 -7.42 -0.46
CA ILE A 795 -38.37 -7.76 0.79
C ILE A 795 -38.94 -6.46 1.36
N GLU A 796 -40.25 -6.44 1.54
CA GLU A 796 -41.02 -5.31 2.04
C GLU A 796 -41.64 -5.66 3.39
N ARG A 797 -41.76 -4.68 4.27
CA ARG A 797 -42.60 -4.76 5.48
C ARG A 797 -43.55 -3.58 5.49
N ASP A 798 -44.84 -3.87 5.66
CA ASP A 798 -45.90 -2.86 5.75
C ASP A 798 -45.85 -1.85 4.57
N GLY A 799 -45.51 -2.33 3.37
CA GLY A 799 -45.38 -1.54 2.14
C GLY A 799 -44.06 -0.78 1.96
N THR A 800 -43.13 -0.86 2.93
CA THR A 800 -41.81 -0.24 2.85
C THR A 800 -40.75 -1.28 2.47
N ALA A 801 -39.98 -1.04 1.42
CA ALA A 801 -38.88 -1.90 1.02
C ALA A 801 -37.74 -1.85 2.05
N LEU A 802 -37.37 -3.01 2.60
CA LEU A 802 -36.27 -3.16 3.56
C LEU A 802 -34.98 -3.61 2.86
N VAL A 803 -35.12 -4.48 1.87
CA VAL A 803 -34.04 -4.98 1.01
C VAL A 803 -34.59 -4.97 -0.41
N SER A 804 -33.89 -4.35 -1.36
CA SER A 804 -34.38 -4.20 -2.73
C SER A 804 -33.24 -4.13 -3.73
N THR A 805 -33.46 -4.70 -4.91
CA THR A 805 -32.59 -4.59 -6.09
C THR A 805 -32.77 -3.27 -6.84
N GLN A 806 -33.68 -2.39 -6.38
CA GLN A 806 -33.82 -1.05 -6.92
C GLN A 806 -32.68 -0.15 -6.44
N ASP A 807 -32.27 0.78 -7.31
CA ASP A 807 -31.28 1.78 -6.96
C ASP A 807 -31.76 2.68 -5.82
N PHE A 808 -30.84 3.00 -4.90
CA PHE A 808 -31.05 4.13 -4.01
C PHE A 808 -31.07 5.43 -4.82
N ARG A 809 -31.93 6.37 -4.40
CA ARG A 809 -32.04 7.67 -5.04
C ARG A 809 -30.67 8.37 -5.01
N ARG A 810 -30.12 8.65 -6.19
CA ARG A 810 -28.89 9.44 -6.32
C ARG A 810 -29.12 10.83 -5.71
N ILE A 811 -28.27 11.21 -4.77
CA ILE A 811 -28.25 12.56 -4.21
C ILE A 811 -27.50 13.45 -5.20
N ALA A 812 -28.14 14.53 -5.67
CA ALA A 812 -27.51 15.46 -6.59
C ALA A 812 -26.40 16.28 -5.88
N PRO A 813 -25.28 16.59 -6.55
CA PRO A 813 -24.26 17.46 -5.98
C PRO A 813 -24.79 18.84 -5.58
N GLY A 814 -24.26 19.38 -4.50
CA GLY A 814 -24.66 20.67 -3.93
C GLY A 814 -25.92 20.55 -3.09
N ARG A 815 -26.03 19.50 -2.25
CA ARG A 815 -27.21 19.25 -1.38
C ARG A 815 -27.59 20.44 -0.50
N TYR A 816 -26.61 21.28 -0.15
CA TYR A 816 -26.75 22.43 0.72
C TYR A 816 -26.56 23.78 0.00
N ARG A 817 -26.89 23.85 -1.30
CA ARG A 817 -26.81 25.08 -2.11
C ARG A 817 -27.53 26.27 -1.49
N ASP A 818 -28.67 26.06 -0.84
CA ASP A 818 -29.47 27.13 -0.22
C ASP A 818 -29.09 27.42 1.25
N VAL A 819 -28.05 26.75 1.79
CA VAL A 819 -27.60 26.93 3.17
C VAL A 819 -26.27 27.67 3.17
N THR A 820 -26.29 28.93 3.59
CA THR A 820 -25.12 29.82 3.55
C THR A 820 -24.94 30.58 4.84
N ALA A 821 -23.69 30.82 5.25
CA ALA A 821 -23.25 31.74 6.31
C ALA A 821 -23.74 31.46 7.75
N ASN A 822 -24.91 30.84 7.92
CA ASN A 822 -25.58 30.53 9.17
C ASN A 822 -26.03 29.07 9.17
N PHE A 823 -25.22 28.20 9.78
CA PHE A 823 -25.51 26.77 9.87
C PHE A 823 -24.71 26.14 11.00
N THR A 824 -25.12 24.93 11.41
CA THR A 824 -24.40 24.14 12.40
C THR A 824 -24.20 22.73 11.89
N VAL A 825 -22.98 22.21 12.03
CA VAL A 825 -22.67 20.79 11.82
C VAL A 825 -22.36 20.16 13.17
N THR A 826 -23.09 19.12 13.57
CA THR A 826 -22.86 18.37 14.81
C THR A 826 -22.52 16.91 14.55
N ALA A 827 -21.68 16.34 15.42
CA ALA A 827 -21.36 14.91 15.40
C ALA A 827 -20.88 14.41 16.77
N TRP A 828 -21.19 13.15 17.07
CA TRP A 828 -20.45 12.37 18.07
C TRP A 828 -19.31 11.63 17.37
N VAL A 829 -18.08 11.86 17.82
CA VAL A 829 -16.85 11.33 17.23
C VAL A 829 -15.90 10.79 18.29
N LYS A 830 -15.13 9.77 17.94
CA LYS A 830 -14.06 9.22 18.77
C LYS A 830 -12.78 9.17 17.92
N PRO A 831 -11.96 10.25 17.92
CA PRO A 831 -10.73 10.28 17.14
C PRO A 831 -9.67 9.34 17.74
N GLU A 832 -8.91 8.65 16.91
CA GLU A 832 -7.89 7.68 17.37
C GLU A 832 -6.45 8.06 17.00
N VAL A 833 -6.27 9.03 16.10
CA VAL A 833 -4.96 9.52 15.65
C VAL A 833 -4.71 10.96 16.08
N ASP A 834 -3.45 11.31 16.26
CA ASP A 834 -2.99 12.70 16.34
C ASP A 834 -2.84 13.26 14.91
N ASP A 835 -2.89 14.59 14.73
CA ASP A 835 -2.65 15.26 13.45
C ASP A 835 -1.73 16.50 13.60
N GLN A 836 -1.25 17.08 12.50
CA GLN A 836 -0.37 18.26 12.50
C GLN A 836 -1.17 19.57 12.59
N LEU A 837 -1.01 20.28 13.71
CA LEU A 837 -1.77 21.51 14.01
C LEU A 837 -0.98 22.81 13.76
N ASP A 838 0.28 22.75 13.34
CA ASP A 838 1.24 23.87 13.40
C ASP A 838 1.21 24.85 12.22
N GLY A 839 0.21 24.74 11.34
CA GLY A 839 0.02 25.72 10.28
C GLY A 839 0.85 25.48 9.00
N ARG A 840 1.95 24.71 9.02
CA ARG A 840 2.84 24.52 7.87
C ARG A 840 2.36 23.38 6.97
N PHE A 841 1.45 23.67 6.05
CA PHE A 841 1.08 22.72 4.99
C PHE A 841 2.10 22.80 3.84
N GLU A 842 3.24 22.12 3.95
CA GLU A 842 4.09 21.85 2.78
C GLU A 842 3.53 20.68 1.98
N GLY A 843 2.33 20.83 1.39
CA GLY A 843 1.76 19.83 0.47
C GLY A 843 1.58 18.41 1.03
N LYS A 844 1.60 18.21 2.36
CA LYS A 844 1.36 16.93 3.03
C LYS A 844 -0.09 16.83 3.51
N GLN A 845 -0.68 15.67 3.29
CA GLN A 845 -2.08 15.32 3.60
C GLN A 845 -2.36 15.45 5.10
N ILE A 846 -3.42 16.17 5.45
CA ILE A 846 -4.07 16.12 6.77
C ILE A 846 -4.69 14.73 6.93
N SER A 847 -4.46 14.08 8.06
CA SER A 847 -5.12 12.82 8.41
C SER A 847 -6.42 13.10 9.16
N SER A 848 -7.43 12.22 9.06
CA SER A 848 -8.66 12.30 9.86
C SER A 848 -9.67 13.42 9.49
N HIS A 849 -9.92 13.63 8.19
CA HIS A 849 -11.05 14.46 7.76
C HIS A 849 -12.38 13.82 8.16
N LEU A 850 -13.14 14.49 9.04
CA LEU A 850 -14.51 14.08 9.34
C LEU A 850 -15.41 14.24 8.10
N PHE A 851 -15.21 15.35 7.39
CA PHE A 851 -15.66 15.53 6.02
C PHE A 851 -14.72 16.52 5.32
N TYR A 852 -14.39 16.22 4.08
CA TYR A 852 -13.52 17.04 3.25
C TYR A 852 -14.36 18.02 2.42
N PRO A 853 -13.98 19.31 2.33
CA PRO A 853 -14.79 20.29 1.63
C PRO A 853 -14.66 20.15 0.11
N PRO A 854 -15.78 20.17 -0.64
CA PRO A 854 -15.71 20.28 -2.09
C PRO A 854 -15.25 21.68 -2.54
N GLU A 855 -14.98 21.85 -3.84
CA GLU A 855 -14.69 23.17 -4.41
C GLU A 855 -15.96 24.01 -4.50
N GLY A 856 -16.15 24.93 -3.53
CA GLY A 856 -17.33 25.78 -3.45
C GLY A 856 -17.60 26.63 -4.70
N GLU A 857 -16.56 27.14 -5.37
CA GLU A 857 -16.75 27.92 -6.60
C GLU A 857 -17.21 27.06 -7.78
N VAL A 858 -16.82 25.78 -7.80
CA VAL A 858 -17.25 24.81 -8.82
C VAL A 858 -18.69 24.37 -8.59
N LEU A 859 -19.08 24.14 -7.34
CA LEU A 859 -20.44 23.67 -7.01
C LEU A 859 -21.48 24.79 -6.98
N TYR A 860 -21.13 25.94 -6.41
CA TYR A 860 -22.06 27.00 -6.03
C TYR A 860 -21.87 28.32 -6.79
N GLY A 861 -20.74 28.50 -7.48
CA GLY A 861 -20.42 29.69 -8.29
C GLY A 861 -19.36 30.60 -7.66
N GLU A 862 -18.90 31.58 -8.42
CA GLU A 862 -17.83 32.51 -8.00
C GLU A 862 -18.18 33.23 -6.68
N GLY A 863 -17.22 33.32 -5.75
CA GLY A 863 -17.43 33.96 -4.46
C GLY A 863 -17.89 33.02 -3.34
N HIS A 864 -18.14 31.75 -3.64
CA HIS A 864 -18.56 30.73 -2.68
C HIS A 864 -17.39 29.84 -2.21
N ALA A 865 -17.50 29.30 -1.00
CA ALA A 865 -16.61 28.29 -0.45
C ALA A 865 -17.42 27.23 0.30
N ALA A 866 -16.89 26.02 0.46
CA ALA A 866 -17.45 25.00 1.34
C ALA A 866 -16.52 24.76 2.53
N CYS A 867 -17.08 24.53 3.73
CA CYS A 867 -16.30 24.23 4.92
C CYS A 867 -15.98 22.73 5.06
N GLY A 868 -14.86 22.41 5.68
CA GLY A 868 -14.43 21.07 6.04
C GLY A 868 -13.99 21.00 7.49
N LEU A 869 -14.07 19.81 8.09
CA LEU A 869 -13.74 19.60 9.50
C LEU A 869 -12.80 18.42 9.67
N VAL A 870 -11.74 18.62 10.44
CA VAL A 870 -10.78 17.61 10.88
C VAL A 870 -10.89 17.50 12.38
N VAL A 871 -10.97 16.27 12.89
CA VAL A 871 -10.95 16.00 14.32
C VAL A 871 -9.90 14.94 14.60
N ALA A 872 -8.94 15.28 15.46
CA ALA A 872 -7.84 14.43 15.89
C ALA A 872 -7.74 14.46 17.42
N ARG A 873 -6.98 13.52 17.99
CA ARG A 873 -6.79 13.41 19.45
C ARG A 873 -6.09 14.61 20.06
N ASN A 874 -5.35 15.39 19.28
CA ASN A 874 -4.62 16.57 19.73
C ASN A 874 -5.23 17.90 19.27
N GLY A 875 -6.29 17.89 18.45
CA GLY A 875 -6.99 19.12 18.08
C GLY A 875 -8.04 19.01 16.98
N ILE A 876 -8.62 20.16 16.63
CA ILE A 876 -9.65 20.33 15.59
C ILE A 876 -9.21 21.39 14.58
N ILE A 877 -9.42 21.13 13.28
CA ILE A 877 -9.15 22.10 12.20
C ILE A 877 -10.43 22.33 11.40
N VAL A 878 -10.80 23.61 11.24
CA VAL A 878 -11.83 24.06 10.30
C VAL A 878 -11.14 24.62 9.07
N SER A 879 -11.50 24.08 7.90
CA SER A 879 -10.99 24.52 6.61
C SER A 879 -12.11 25.04 5.72
N GLU A 880 -11.78 25.89 4.76
CA GLU A 880 -12.70 26.39 3.73
C GLU A 880 -12.05 26.23 2.35
N ARG A 881 -12.81 25.77 1.36
CA ARG A 881 -12.35 25.55 -0.02
C ARG A 881 -13.26 26.25 -1.02
N ALA A 882 -12.69 27.21 -1.75
CA ALA A 882 -13.35 27.93 -2.84
C ALA A 882 -13.04 27.24 -4.18
N LYS A 883 -11.84 27.47 -4.72
CA LYS A 883 -11.27 26.77 -5.88
C LYS A 883 -9.79 26.48 -5.61
N GLY A 884 -9.31 25.28 -5.92
CA GLY A 884 -7.94 24.88 -5.60
C GLY A 884 -7.75 24.51 -4.12
N GLY A 885 -6.72 25.05 -3.47
CA GLY A 885 -6.28 24.62 -2.14
C GLY A 885 -7.20 24.99 -0.96
N LEU A 886 -6.97 24.34 0.19
CA LEU A 886 -7.68 24.62 1.44
C LEU A 886 -7.17 25.91 2.11
N SER A 887 -8.08 26.72 2.65
CA SER A 887 -7.75 27.80 3.59
C SER A 887 -8.10 27.39 5.02
N LYS A 888 -7.32 27.84 6.02
CA LYS A 888 -7.50 27.50 7.43
C LYS A 888 -8.37 28.57 8.09
N ALA A 889 -9.61 28.23 8.40
CA ALA A 889 -10.53 29.17 9.03
C ALA A 889 -10.35 29.22 10.56
N LEU A 890 -10.03 28.08 11.18
CA LEU A 890 -9.77 27.95 12.61
C LEU A 890 -8.92 26.70 12.91
N ILE A 891 -7.94 26.81 13.80
CA ILE A 891 -7.20 25.67 14.37
C ILE A 891 -7.34 25.74 15.88
N VAL A 892 -7.73 24.64 16.50
CA VAL A 892 -7.93 24.52 17.94
C VAL A 892 -7.08 23.36 18.47
N PRO A 893 -5.94 23.63 19.12
CA PRO A 893 -5.18 22.60 19.83
C PRO A 893 -5.88 22.22 21.15
N LEU A 894 -6.19 20.94 21.33
CA LEU A 894 -6.76 20.39 22.57
C LEU A 894 -6.63 18.87 22.63
N SER A 895 -6.52 18.30 23.83
CA SER A 895 -6.50 16.83 23.99
C SER A 895 -7.91 16.25 24.03
N LEU A 896 -8.21 15.36 23.10
CA LEU A 896 -9.45 14.59 23.02
C LEU A 896 -9.18 13.11 23.35
N SER A 897 -10.10 12.50 24.09
CA SER A 897 -10.11 11.07 24.35
C SER A 897 -11.54 10.55 24.45
N GLY A 898 -11.78 9.37 23.87
CA GLY A 898 -13.08 8.73 23.83
C GLY A 898 -14.12 9.48 22.99
N TRP A 899 -15.37 9.09 23.15
CA TRP A 899 -16.51 9.74 22.49
C TRP A 899 -16.68 11.20 22.92
N THR A 900 -16.73 12.08 21.93
CA THR A 900 -16.79 13.53 22.08
C THR A 900 -17.86 14.11 21.16
N HIS A 901 -18.72 14.98 21.70
CA HIS A 901 -19.66 15.74 20.89
C HIS A 901 -18.98 17.00 20.36
N VAL A 902 -18.91 17.15 19.04
CA VAL A 902 -18.33 18.32 18.36
C VAL A 902 -19.44 19.07 17.62
N ALA A 903 -19.47 20.40 17.75
CA ALA A 903 -20.30 21.26 16.92
C ALA A 903 -19.46 22.36 16.25
N LEU A 904 -19.56 22.45 14.93
CA LEU A 904 -19.05 23.55 14.12
C LEU A 904 -20.21 24.48 13.76
N VAL A 905 -20.19 25.69 14.28
CA VAL A 905 -21.22 26.71 14.03
C VAL A 905 -20.64 27.80 13.15
N TYR A 906 -21.24 28.04 12.00
CA TYR A 906 -21.04 29.27 11.24
C TYR A 906 -22.16 30.24 11.59
N LYS A 907 -21.81 31.43 12.07
CA LYS A 907 -22.72 32.55 12.28
C LYS A 907 -22.19 33.76 11.53
N ASP A 908 -22.96 34.28 10.58
CA ASP A 908 -22.56 35.39 9.71
C ASP A 908 -21.18 35.19 9.04
N ASN A 909 -20.91 33.96 8.56
CA ASN A 909 -19.63 33.50 8.01
C ASN A 909 -18.46 33.42 9.01
N VAL A 910 -18.70 33.47 10.32
CA VAL A 910 -17.68 33.24 11.36
C VAL A 910 -17.79 31.81 11.89
N PRO A 911 -16.77 30.95 11.71
CA PRO A 911 -16.76 29.62 12.30
C PRO A 911 -16.46 29.67 13.79
N SER A 912 -17.12 28.81 14.56
CA SER A 912 -16.83 28.55 15.96
C SER A 912 -16.97 27.06 16.28
N VAL A 913 -16.15 26.58 17.21
CA VAL A 913 -16.10 25.16 17.61
C VAL A 913 -16.52 25.03 19.06
N TYR A 914 -17.44 24.08 19.28
CA TYR A 914 -17.88 23.63 20.60
C TYR A 914 -17.53 22.16 20.79
N VAL A 915 -17.10 21.81 22.00
CA VAL A 915 -16.74 20.44 22.39
C VAL A 915 -17.48 20.09 23.68
N ASN A 916 -18.21 18.98 23.67
CA ASN A 916 -19.05 18.51 24.78
C ASN A 916 -19.97 19.60 25.33
N GLY A 917 -20.57 20.38 24.43
CA GLY A 917 -21.50 21.46 24.77
C GLY A 917 -20.84 22.78 25.16
N LYS A 918 -19.51 22.84 25.27
CA LYS A 918 -18.77 24.03 25.69
C LYS A 918 -18.13 24.73 24.52
N PHE A 919 -18.23 26.06 24.47
CA PHE A 919 -17.51 26.89 23.51
C PHE A 919 -16.00 26.75 23.74
N ILE A 920 -15.23 26.52 22.67
CA ILE A 920 -13.78 26.40 22.74
C ILE A 920 -13.09 27.58 22.06
N SER A 921 -13.45 27.88 20.81
CA SER A 921 -12.81 28.95 20.04
C SER A 921 -13.64 29.38 18.84
N ALA A 922 -13.35 30.57 18.31
CA ALA A 922 -13.93 31.11 17.08
C ALA A 922 -12.82 31.58 16.13
N GLY A 923 -13.04 31.37 14.84
CA GLY A 923 -12.16 31.82 13.76
C GLY A 923 -12.45 33.25 13.32
N LYS A 924 -11.88 33.62 12.18
CA LYS A 924 -12.17 34.92 11.54
C LYS A 924 -13.33 34.77 10.55
N LYS A 925 -14.04 35.87 10.29
CA LYS A 925 -15.07 35.93 9.25
C LYS A 925 -14.48 35.56 7.89
N SER A 926 -15.10 34.63 7.18
CA SER A 926 -14.71 34.27 5.82
C SER A 926 -14.89 35.44 4.85
N ARG A 927 -14.00 35.50 3.84
CA ARG A 927 -14.13 36.43 2.71
C ARG A 927 -15.08 35.91 1.62
N LYS A 928 -15.55 34.67 1.74
CA LYS A 928 -16.42 33.97 0.79
C LYS A 928 -17.74 33.63 1.47
N ILE A 929 -18.76 33.33 0.68
CA ILE A 929 -20.03 32.79 1.19
C ILE A 929 -19.81 31.31 1.47
N VAL A 930 -19.85 30.91 2.75
CA VAL A 930 -19.52 29.54 3.16
C VAL A 930 -20.77 28.66 3.22
N HIS A 931 -20.68 27.47 2.63
CA HIS A 931 -21.66 26.39 2.71
C HIS A 931 -21.17 25.23 3.59
N PRO A 932 -22.08 24.41 4.15
CA PRO A 932 -21.72 23.11 4.70
C PRO A 932 -21.08 22.23 3.62
N GLY A 933 -19.90 21.64 3.90
CA GLY A 933 -19.24 20.70 2.98
C GLY A 933 -19.60 19.23 3.20
N VAL A 934 -20.69 18.93 3.90
CA VAL A 934 -21.10 17.55 4.22
C VAL A 934 -21.82 16.91 3.02
N GLY A 935 -21.48 15.67 2.67
CA GLY A 935 -22.23 14.84 1.71
C GLY A 935 -21.97 15.09 0.22
N ASP A 936 -21.17 16.10 -0.13
CA ASP A 936 -20.77 16.40 -1.52
C ASP A 936 -19.34 15.90 -1.80
N PHE A 937 -19.02 14.72 -1.26
CA PHE A 937 -17.69 14.16 -1.28
C PHE A 937 -17.33 13.65 -2.68
N LYS A 938 -16.27 14.23 -3.27
CA LYS A 938 -15.57 13.68 -4.43
C LYS A 938 -14.13 13.46 -3.99
N GLN A 939 -13.80 12.22 -3.62
CA GLN A 939 -12.41 11.91 -3.28
C GLN A 939 -11.59 11.92 -4.58
N ASP A 940 -10.67 12.87 -4.69
CA ASP A 940 -9.40 12.58 -5.36
C ASP A 940 -8.77 11.46 -4.52
N TYR A 941 -8.43 10.31 -5.12
CA TYR A 941 -7.96 9.08 -4.44
C TYR A 941 -6.88 9.27 -3.33
N SER A 942 -6.29 10.46 -3.25
CA SER A 942 -5.28 10.88 -2.28
C SER A 942 -5.80 11.27 -0.88
N GLY A 943 -7.09 11.52 -0.65
CA GLY A 943 -7.58 11.94 0.69
C GLY A 943 -7.62 10.80 1.71
N TRP A 944 -7.31 11.06 2.99
CA TRP A 944 -7.61 10.13 4.09
C TRP A 944 -9.01 10.40 4.66
N LEU A 945 -9.74 9.33 4.93
CA LEU A 945 -11.02 9.38 5.65
C LEU A 945 -10.78 9.59 7.15
N PHE A 946 -11.85 9.84 7.90
CA PHE A 946 -11.80 9.96 9.36
C PHE A 946 -11.20 8.70 10.00
N GLU A 947 -10.18 8.89 10.84
CA GLU A 947 -9.47 7.82 11.55
C GLU A 947 -10.00 7.74 12.98
N GLY A 948 -11.15 7.09 13.10
CA GLY A 948 -11.89 6.92 14.35
C GLY A 948 -13.34 6.52 14.10
N ASP A 949 -14.12 6.47 15.17
CA ASP A 949 -15.53 6.11 15.09
C ASP A 949 -16.42 7.37 15.07
N LEU A 950 -17.46 7.33 14.24
CA LEU A 950 -18.44 8.41 14.05
C LEU A 950 -19.84 7.77 14.05
N ASN A 951 -20.82 8.48 14.61
CA ASN A 951 -22.23 8.12 14.44
C ASN A 951 -22.82 8.76 13.18
N SER A 952 -23.52 9.89 13.31
CA SER A 952 -24.11 10.62 12.19
C SER A 952 -23.66 12.08 12.21
N LEU A 953 -23.32 12.58 11.02
CA LEU A 953 -23.12 14.00 10.76
C LEU A 953 -24.47 14.66 10.52
N GLU A 954 -24.83 15.62 11.36
CA GLU A 954 -26.10 16.34 11.26
C GLU A 954 -25.84 17.80 10.89
N VAL A 955 -26.52 18.28 9.84
CA VAL A 955 -26.45 19.67 9.39
C VAL A 955 -27.77 20.36 9.70
N THR A 956 -27.73 21.36 10.58
CA THR A 956 -28.85 22.25 10.85
C THR A 956 -28.68 23.52 10.00
N LYS A 957 -29.77 23.96 9.36
CA LYS A 957 -29.79 25.14 8.47
C LYS A 957 -29.76 26.50 9.20
N GLU A 958 -29.37 26.51 10.47
CA GLU A 958 -29.27 27.70 11.30
C GLU A 958 -28.05 27.62 12.23
N ALA A 959 -27.59 28.77 12.70
CA ALA A 959 -26.55 28.86 13.72
C ALA A 959 -27.18 28.59 15.10
N LEU A 960 -26.96 27.39 15.66
CA LEU A 960 -27.54 26.99 16.94
C LEU A 960 -26.95 27.81 18.10
N SER A 961 -27.77 28.06 19.13
CA SER A 961 -27.31 28.71 20.35
C SER A 961 -26.44 27.78 21.21
N ALA A 962 -25.64 28.36 22.11
CA ALA A 962 -24.80 27.58 23.01
C ALA A 962 -25.63 26.65 23.91
N GLU A 963 -26.80 27.08 24.36
CA GLU A 963 -27.72 26.29 25.17
C GLU A 963 -28.25 25.08 24.41
N ARG A 964 -28.62 25.26 23.14
CA ARG A 964 -29.08 24.15 22.31
C ARG A 964 -27.96 23.14 22.05
N ILE A 965 -26.73 23.61 21.81
CA ILE A 965 -25.56 22.74 21.64
C ILE A 965 -25.24 21.99 22.93
N GLN A 966 -25.37 22.64 24.09
CA GLN A 966 -25.21 21.99 25.39
C GLN A 966 -26.25 20.89 25.60
N GLN A 967 -27.52 21.11 25.24
CA GLN A 967 -28.56 20.09 25.29
C GLN A 967 -28.24 18.89 24.39
N LEU A 968 -27.79 19.14 23.15
CA LEU A 968 -27.39 18.08 22.22
C LEU A 968 -26.23 17.25 22.77
N ALA A 969 -25.26 17.88 23.44
CA ALA A 969 -24.13 17.19 24.06
C ALA A 969 -24.52 16.34 25.29
N GLN A 970 -25.70 16.53 25.89
CA GLN A 970 -26.21 15.66 26.96
C GLN A 970 -26.94 14.43 26.43
N ILE A 971 -27.31 14.41 25.16
CA ILE A 971 -27.91 13.24 24.52
C ILE A 971 -26.76 12.26 24.25
N PRO A 972 -26.73 11.07 24.90
CA PRO A 972 -25.69 10.10 24.65
C PRO A 972 -25.62 9.78 23.16
N ASP A 973 -24.43 9.45 22.70
CA ASP A 973 -24.24 8.97 21.35
C ASP A 973 -25.16 7.75 21.11
N LYS A 974 -25.60 7.52 19.86
CA LYS A 974 -26.63 6.52 19.48
C LYS A 974 -26.26 5.08 19.87
N GLY A 975 -25.03 4.85 20.35
CA GLY A 975 -24.49 3.55 20.68
C GLY A 975 -24.16 2.74 19.42
N PRO A 976 -23.75 1.48 19.61
CA PRO A 976 -23.39 0.60 18.51
C PRO A 976 -24.55 0.41 17.52
N GLU A 977 -24.21 0.32 16.24
CA GLU A 977 -25.18 0.05 15.21
C GLU A 977 -25.91 -1.27 15.44
N GLN A 978 -27.19 -1.25 15.12
CA GLN A 978 -28.10 -2.36 15.31
C GLN A 978 -28.17 -3.21 14.03
N PRO A 979 -28.43 -4.53 14.13
CA PRO A 979 -28.75 -5.34 12.96
C PRO A 979 -29.88 -4.70 12.13
N GLY A 980 -29.79 -4.83 10.81
CA GLY A 980 -30.91 -4.43 9.95
C GLY A 980 -32.13 -5.30 10.21
N SER A 981 -33.33 -4.86 9.83
CA SER A 981 -34.57 -5.61 10.06
C SER A 981 -34.57 -7.02 9.43
N VAL A 982 -33.77 -7.22 8.38
CA VAL A 982 -33.52 -8.52 7.72
C VAL A 982 -32.02 -8.65 7.45
N SER A 983 -31.44 -9.83 7.73
CA SER A 983 -30.05 -10.17 7.43
C SER A 983 -29.92 -11.62 6.93
N LEU A 984 -28.74 -12.01 6.45
CA LEU A 984 -28.46 -13.41 6.09
C LEU A 984 -28.40 -14.29 7.34
N ALA A 985 -28.89 -15.53 7.22
CA ALA A 985 -28.79 -16.52 8.28
C ALA A 985 -27.46 -17.28 8.21
N SER A 986 -26.73 -17.27 9.32
CA SER A 986 -25.52 -18.09 9.47
C SER A 986 -25.84 -19.59 9.48
N GLY A 987 -25.04 -20.38 8.76
CA GLY A 987 -24.95 -21.85 8.85
C GLY A 987 -26.10 -22.66 8.22
N LYS A 988 -27.21 -22.03 7.84
CA LYS A 988 -28.35 -22.68 7.17
C LYS A 988 -29.00 -21.72 6.17
N PRO A 989 -29.49 -22.21 5.01
CA PRO A 989 -30.20 -21.38 4.04
C PRO A 989 -31.39 -20.63 4.67
N GLY A 990 -31.59 -19.38 4.24
CA GLY A 990 -32.70 -18.52 4.69
C GLY A 990 -32.24 -17.17 5.22
N LEU A 991 -33.21 -16.42 5.73
CA LEU A 991 -33.02 -15.05 6.22
C LEU A 991 -33.34 -14.97 7.71
N LEU A 992 -32.65 -14.08 8.41
CA LEU A 992 -32.97 -13.70 9.79
C LEU A 992 -33.80 -12.43 9.80
N PHE A 993 -34.92 -12.49 10.52
CA PHE A 993 -35.79 -11.36 10.76
C PHE A 993 -35.62 -10.90 12.20
N TRP A 994 -35.37 -9.61 12.37
CA TRP A 994 -35.08 -8.99 13.66
C TRP A 994 -36.27 -8.24 14.26
N GLU A 995 -37.40 -8.18 13.53
CA GLU A 995 -38.62 -7.52 13.97
C GLU A 995 -39.87 -8.35 13.63
N ASN A 996 -40.88 -8.31 14.50
CA ASN A 996 -42.17 -8.97 14.24
C ASN A 996 -42.96 -8.18 13.18
N GLY A 997 -43.63 -8.87 12.26
CA GLY A 997 -44.42 -8.21 11.23
C GLY A 997 -44.83 -9.13 10.09
N ASN A 998 -45.58 -8.56 9.14
CA ASN A 998 -45.89 -9.22 7.88
C ASN A 998 -44.93 -8.73 6.81
N TYR A 999 -44.17 -9.66 6.23
CA TYR A 999 -43.20 -9.38 5.19
C TYR A 999 -43.74 -9.87 3.84
N THR A 1000 -43.51 -9.06 2.80
CA THR A 1000 -43.81 -9.41 1.41
C THR A 1000 -42.50 -9.59 0.65
N LEU A 1001 -42.29 -10.76 0.08
CA LEU A 1001 -41.12 -11.11 -0.69
C LEU A 1001 -41.53 -11.18 -2.16
N ARG A 1002 -41.06 -10.23 -2.97
CA ARG A 1002 -41.40 -10.18 -4.40
C ARG A 1002 -40.38 -10.94 -5.21
N THR A 1003 -40.85 -11.86 -6.05
CA THR A 1003 -39.98 -12.65 -6.92
C THR A 1003 -39.71 -11.94 -8.25
N ASN A 1004 -38.72 -12.44 -9.00
CA ASN A 1004 -38.43 -12.01 -10.36
C ASN A 1004 -39.53 -12.28 -11.39
N LYS A 1005 -40.57 -13.02 -11.01
CA LYS A 1005 -41.77 -13.29 -11.82
C LYS A 1005 -42.99 -12.50 -11.34
N ASP A 1006 -42.76 -11.41 -10.60
CA ASP A 1006 -43.76 -10.53 -9.99
C ASP A 1006 -44.76 -11.21 -9.03
N LYS A 1007 -44.49 -12.46 -8.65
CA LYS A 1007 -45.25 -13.15 -7.59
C LYS A 1007 -44.84 -12.59 -6.22
N ALA A 1008 -45.82 -12.22 -5.41
CA ALA A 1008 -45.65 -11.84 -4.01
C ALA A 1008 -45.84 -13.05 -3.08
N LEU A 1009 -44.85 -13.33 -2.24
CA LEU A 1009 -44.90 -14.34 -1.17
C LEU A 1009 -45.03 -13.61 0.17
N THR A 1010 -45.83 -14.13 1.10
CA THR A 1010 -46.01 -13.53 2.42
C THR A 1010 -45.32 -14.35 3.51
N ALA A 1011 -44.48 -13.72 4.32
CA ALA A 1011 -43.88 -14.33 5.51
C ALA A 1011 -44.37 -13.59 6.77
N LYS A 1012 -45.11 -14.29 7.63
CA LYS A 1012 -45.55 -13.76 8.93
C LYS A 1012 -44.51 -14.10 9.98
N ILE A 1013 -43.85 -13.08 10.52
CA ILE A 1013 -42.81 -13.22 11.55
C ILE A 1013 -43.39 -12.81 12.90
N SER A 1014 -43.34 -13.72 13.86
CA SER A 1014 -43.83 -13.53 15.22
C SER A 1014 -42.92 -14.21 16.24
N GLY A 1015 -42.98 -13.76 17.50
CA GLY A 1015 -42.25 -14.37 18.60
C GLY A 1015 -40.87 -13.74 18.86
N ILE A 1016 -40.46 -12.71 18.13
CA ILE A 1016 -39.24 -11.96 18.46
C ILE A 1016 -39.48 -11.20 19.77
N ASP A 1017 -38.70 -11.57 20.78
CA ASP A 1017 -38.71 -11.02 22.13
C ASP A 1017 -38.02 -9.66 22.16
N ARG A 1018 -38.45 -8.77 23.06
CA ARG A 1018 -37.81 -7.45 23.25
C ARG A 1018 -36.36 -7.64 23.72
N PRO A 1019 -35.40 -6.85 23.21
CA PRO A 1019 -34.02 -6.90 23.68
C PRO A 1019 -33.93 -6.67 25.19
N THR A 1020 -33.15 -7.49 25.88
CA THR A 1020 -33.01 -7.46 27.35
C THR A 1020 -31.58 -7.09 27.73
N VAL A 1021 -31.39 -5.98 28.45
CA VAL A 1021 -30.07 -5.54 28.92
C VAL A 1021 -29.63 -6.39 30.11
N LEU A 1022 -28.40 -6.89 30.09
CA LEU A 1022 -27.79 -7.62 31.22
C LEU A 1022 -27.21 -6.63 32.25
N SER A 1023 -28.10 -5.98 33.01
CA SER A 1023 -27.75 -4.95 34.00
C SER A 1023 -27.27 -5.52 35.35
N GLY A 1024 -26.81 -4.63 36.24
CA GLY A 1024 -26.29 -4.97 37.57
C GLY A 1024 -24.82 -5.39 37.55
N GLU A 1025 -24.35 -5.91 38.69
CA GLU A 1025 -22.93 -6.12 38.96
C GLU A 1025 -22.23 -7.08 37.98
N TRP A 1026 -20.98 -6.74 37.69
CA TRP A 1026 -20.04 -7.57 36.93
C TRP A 1026 -18.79 -7.80 37.78
N THR A 1027 -18.35 -9.06 37.86
CA THR A 1027 -17.04 -9.38 38.46
C THR A 1027 -15.98 -9.30 37.37
N VAL A 1028 -14.87 -8.61 37.65
CA VAL A 1028 -13.74 -8.47 36.73
C VAL A 1028 -12.49 -9.02 37.40
N ASN A 1029 -11.82 -9.96 36.74
CA ASN A 1029 -10.58 -10.56 37.21
C ASN A 1029 -9.42 -10.13 36.31
N PHE A 1030 -8.28 -9.80 36.91
CA PHE A 1030 -7.09 -9.37 36.19
C PHE A 1030 -5.94 -10.39 36.34
N PRO A 1031 -5.09 -10.55 35.31
CA PRO A 1031 -3.88 -11.34 35.42
C PRO A 1031 -2.92 -10.76 36.48
N PRO A 1032 -2.14 -11.61 37.16
CA PRO A 1032 -1.14 -11.15 38.11
C PRO A 1032 -0.03 -10.35 37.43
N ASN A 1033 0.64 -9.48 38.20
CA ASN A 1033 1.83 -8.72 37.77
C ASN A 1033 1.59 -7.68 36.66
N LEU A 1034 0.35 -7.23 36.44
CA LEU A 1034 0.00 -6.14 35.49
C LEU A 1034 -0.45 -4.84 36.16
N GLY A 1035 -0.19 -4.69 37.47
CA GLY A 1035 -0.51 -3.49 38.25
C GLY A 1035 -1.95 -3.42 38.78
N ALA A 1036 -2.89 -4.17 38.20
CA ALA A 1036 -4.27 -4.28 38.69
C ALA A 1036 -4.39 -5.25 39.89
N PRO A 1037 -5.40 -5.09 40.76
CA PRO A 1037 -5.73 -6.08 41.79
C PRO A 1037 -6.18 -7.40 41.14
N ALA A 1038 -6.16 -8.51 41.86
CA ALA A 1038 -6.60 -9.81 41.31
C ALA A 1038 -8.06 -9.79 40.84
N LYS A 1039 -8.92 -8.99 41.50
CA LYS A 1039 -10.35 -8.89 41.23
C LYS A 1039 -10.89 -7.52 41.63
N THR A 1040 -11.89 -7.04 40.88
CA THR A 1040 -12.80 -5.95 41.29
C THR A 1040 -14.25 -6.29 40.93
N VAL A 1041 -15.20 -5.48 41.40
CA VAL A 1041 -16.62 -5.56 41.06
C VAL A 1041 -17.06 -4.22 40.49
N LEU A 1042 -17.67 -4.25 39.30
CA LEU A 1042 -18.24 -3.07 38.67
C LEU A 1042 -19.77 -3.09 38.86
N PRO A 1043 -20.37 -2.13 39.58
CA PRO A 1043 -21.83 -2.02 39.69
C PRO A 1043 -22.53 -1.80 38.35
N GLN A 1044 -21.82 -1.15 37.43
CA GLN A 1044 -22.20 -0.91 36.05
C GLN A 1044 -20.95 -0.96 35.17
N LEU A 1045 -21.11 -1.38 33.92
CA LEU A 1045 -20.03 -1.35 32.95
C LEU A 1045 -19.63 0.11 32.67
N ILE A 1046 -18.33 0.37 32.74
CA ILE A 1046 -17.70 1.64 32.46
C ILE A 1046 -16.39 1.35 31.72
N SER A 1047 -15.86 2.35 31.02
CA SER A 1047 -14.48 2.24 30.57
C SER A 1047 -13.52 2.30 31.76
N LEU A 1048 -12.58 1.34 31.86
CA LEU A 1048 -11.72 1.22 33.05
C LEU A 1048 -10.81 2.42 33.29
N HIS A 1049 -10.48 3.23 32.27
CA HIS A 1049 -9.70 4.46 32.45
C HIS A 1049 -10.37 5.51 33.36
N LYS A 1050 -11.67 5.34 33.65
CA LYS A 1050 -12.45 6.18 34.58
C LYS A 1050 -12.51 5.60 36.01
N HIS A 1051 -11.94 4.42 36.24
CA HIS A 1051 -11.90 3.79 37.55
C HIS A 1051 -11.01 4.59 38.51
N GLN A 1052 -11.34 4.59 39.81
CA GLN A 1052 -10.63 5.38 40.82
C GLN A 1052 -9.32 4.73 41.28
N GLU A 1053 -9.25 3.39 41.30
CA GLU A 1053 -8.04 2.65 41.63
C GLU A 1053 -7.05 2.66 40.45
N ASP A 1054 -5.84 3.18 40.67
CA ASP A 1054 -4.81 3.34 39.64
C ASP A 1054 -4.42 2.04 38.93
N GLY A 1055 -4.38 0.92 39.67
CA GLY A 1055 -4.08 -0.39 39.11
C GLY A 1055 -5.06 -0.81 38.00
N VAL A 1056 -6.35 -0.52 38.21
CA VAL A 1056 -7.43 -0.78 37.25
C VAL A 1056 -7.46 0.29 36.17
N LYS A 1057 -7.30 1.56 36.55
CA LYS A 1057 -7.32 2.72 35.65
C LYS A 1057 -6.27 2.64 34.54
N TYR A 1058 -5.07 2.22 34.90
CA TYR A 1058 -3.93 2.09 33.99
C TYR A 1058 -3.69 0.63 33.54
N PHE A 1059 -4.68 -0.25 33.66
CA PHE A 1059 -4.52 -1.63 33.24
C PHE A 1059 -4.31 -1.71 31.72
N SER A 1060 -3.33 -2.52 31.30
CA SER A 1060 -3.20 -2.98 29.93
C SER A 1060 -2.98 -4.49 29.90
N GLY A 1061 -3.80 -5.22 29.14
CA GLY A 1061 -3.79 -6.68 29.10
C GLY A 1061 -5.17 -7.23 28.77
N THR A 1062 -5.43 -8.46 29.23
CA THR A 1062 -6.74 -9.12 29.08
C THR A 1062 -7.43 -9.21 30.45
N ALA A 1063 -8.58 -8.56 30.63
CA ALA A 1063 -9.40 -8.68 31.83
C ALA A 1063 -10.60 -9.60 31.57
N THR A 1064 -10.98 -10.40 32.57
CA THR A 1064 -12.06 -11.39 32.45
C THR A 1064 -13.29 -10.94 33.22
N TYR A 1065 -14.35 -10.59 32.48
CA TYR A 1065 -15.67 -10.21 32.98
C TYR A 1065 -16.52 -11.46 33.15
N THR A 1066 -17.15 -11.63 34.31
CA THR A 1066 -18.09 -12.73 34.56
C THR A 1066 -19.45 -12.24 35.05
N LYS A 1067 -20.50 -12.89 34.55
CA LYS A 1067 -21.88 -12.62 34.92
C LYS A 1067 -22.77 -13.85 34.76
N GLU A 1068 -23.82 -13.92 35.56
CA GLU A 1068 -24.90 -14.89 35.40
C GLU A 1068 -26.13 -14.20 34.80
N PHE A 1069 -26.81 -14.88 33.88
CA PHE A 1069 -28.05 -14.38 33.29
C PHE A 1069 -29.07 -15.50 33.10
N THR A 1070 -30.34 -15.14 32.98
CA THR A 1070 -31.44 -16.11 32.82
C THR A 1070 -32.02 -16.04 31.42
N VAL A 1071 -32.17 -17.20 30.77
CA VAL A 1071 -32.84 -17.34 29.48
C VAL A 1071 -34.25 -17.89 29.72
N PRO A 1072 -35.31 -17.14 29.33
CA PRO A 1072 -36.70 -17.58 29.48
C PRO A 1072 -36.98 -18.90 28.76
N ALA A 1073 -37.94 -19.68 29.27
CA ALA A 1073 -38.24 -21.01 28.73
C ALA A 1073 -38.70 -20.97 27.26
N ASN A 1074 -39.32 -19.87 26.82
CA ASN A 1074 -39.84 -19.66 25.47
C ASN A 1074 -38.83 -18.97 24.52
N ALA A 1075 -37.63 -18.62 25.00
CA ALA A 1075 -36.62 -17.90 24.20
C ALA A 1075 -35.92 -18.81 23.16
N LEU A 1076 -36.10 -20.14 23.27
CA LEU A 1076 -35.50 -21.14 22.38
C LEU A 1076 -36.54 -21.92 21.55
N ASP A 1077 -37.81 -21.52 21.63
CA ASP A 1077 -38.90 -22.21 20.93
C ASP A 1077 -39.08 -21.67 19.49
N ASN A 1078 -39.78 -22.42 18.63
CA ASN A 1078 -40.28 -21.96 17.31
C ASN A 1078 -39.26 -21.36 16.33
N GLY A 1079 -38.03 -21.89 16.27
CA GLY A 1079 -37.03 -21.42 15.29
C GLY A 1079 -36.43 -20.04 15.60
N LYS A 1080 -36.63 -19.54 16.84
CA LYS A 1080 -35.91 -18.38 17.36
C LYS A 1080 -34.42 -18.67 17.46
N ARG A 1081 -33.62 -17.65 17.18
CA ARG A 1081 -32.18 -17.61 17.42
C ARG A 1081 -31.89 -16.51 18.41
N LEU A 1082 -30.97 -16.79 19.33
CA LEU A 1082 -30.61 -15.90 20.42
C LEU A 1082 -29.20 -15.37 20.18
N PHE A 1083 -29.02 -14.07 20.38
CA PHE A 1083 -27.76 -13.38 20.16
C PHE A 1083 -27.38 -12.57 21.40
N LEU A 1084 -26.09 -12.55 21.71
CA LEU A 1084 -25.48 -11.67 22.69
C LEU A 1084 -24.80 -10.53 21.95
N ASP A 1085 -25.26 -9.31 22.20
CA ASP A 1085 -24.67 -8.07 21.71
C ASP A 1085 -23.86 -7.47 22.85
N LEU A 1086 -22.53 -7.41 22.72
CA LEU A 1086 -21.66 -6.87 23.77
C LEU A 1086 -21.70 -5.34 23.85
N GLY A 1087 -22.37 -4.67 22.91
CA GLY A 1087 -22.34 -3.24 22.80
C GLY A 1087 -20.95 -2.73 22.43
N ARG A 1088 -20.44 -1.75 23.19
CA ARG A 1088 -19.09 -1.19 22.98
C ARG A 1088 -18.02 -2.01 23.71
N VAL A 1089 -16.98 -2.35 22.98
CA VAL A 1089 -15.80 -3.11 23.43
C VAL A 1089 -14.55 -2.38 22.97
N GLU A 1090 -13.62 -2.14 23.89
CA GLU A 1090 -12.33 -1.52 23.61
C GLU A 1090 -11.18 -2.48 24.04
N VAL A 1091 -10.62 -3.30 23.16
CA VAL A 1091 -10.86 -3.29 21.71
C VAL A 1091 -11.12 -4.67 21.10
N ILE A 1092 -10.86 -5.77 21.80
CA ILE A 1092 -11.14 -7.13 21.34
C ILE A 1092 -11.82 -7.92 22.46
N ALA A 1093 -12.83 -8.72 22.14
CA ALA A 1093 -13.53 -9.58 23.09
C ALA A 1093 -13.49 -11.06 22.68
N GLU A 1094 -13.24 -11.95 23.64
CA GLU A 1094 -13.50 -13.39 23.54
C GLU A 1094 -14.71 -13.75 24.39
N VAL A 1095 -15.64 -14.52 23.85
CA VAL A 1095 -16.91 -14.83 24.54
C VAL A 1095 -17.02 -16.31 24.83
N LYS A 1096 -17.33 -16.64 26.08
CA LYS A 1096 -17.76 -17.99 26.47
C LYS A 1096 -19.09 -17.96 27.18
N VAL A 1097 -19.97 -18.90 26.83
CA VAL A 1097 -21.25 -19.10 27.50
C VAL A 1097 -21.32 -20.54 27.98
N ASN A 1098 -21.59 -20.76 29.26
CA ASN A 1098 -21.58 -22.08 29.90
C ASN A 1098 -20.29 -22.88 29.60
N GLY A 1099 -19.14 -22.20 29.54
CA GLY A 1099 -17.84 -22.79 29.22
C GLY A 1099 -17.56 -23.06 27.74
N LYS A 1100 -18.53 -22.83 26.84
CA LYS A 1100 -18.34 -22.98 25.39
C LYS A 1100 -17.75 -21.72 24.78
N ASP A 1101 -16.58 -21.84 24.14
CA ASP A 1101 -15.93 -20.77 23.37
C ASP A 1101 -16.72 -20.46 22.08
N LEU A 1102 -17.07 -19.19 21.90
CA LEU A 1102 -17.82 -18.67 20.75
C LEU A 1102 -16.97 -17.80 19.82
N GLY A 1103 -15.67 -17.69 20.10
CA GLY A 1103 -14.69 -17.03 19.24
C GLY A 1103 -14.22 -15.67 19.75
N ILE A 1104 -13.32 -15.08 18.95
CA ILE A 1104 -12.67 -13.79 19.20
C ILE A 1104 -13.23 -12.76 18.22
N PHE A 1105 -13.77 -11.68 18.77
CA PHE A 1105 -14.39 -10.57 18.07
C PHE A 1105 -13.46 -9.37 18.15
N TRP A 1106 -12.94 -8.93 17.01
CA TRP A 1106 -11.91 -7.89 16.91
C TRP A 1106 -12.38 -6.63 16.18
N LYS A 1107 -13.65 -6.61 15.75
CA LYS A 1107 -14.33 -5.48 15.11
C LYS A 1107 -15.83 -5.48 15.47
N PRO A 1108 -16.52 -4.32 15.41
CA PRO A 1108 -17.97 -4.28 15.42
C PRO A 1108 -18.60 -4.93 14.16
N PRO A 1109 -19.88 -5.32 14.24
CA PRO A 1109 -20.66 -5.45 15.48
C PRO A 1109 -20.13 -6.59 16.36
N PHE A 1110 -20.07 -6.38 17.68
CA PHE A 1110 -19.70 -7.41 18.66
C PHE A 1110 -20.92 -8.27 19.01
N LEU A 1111 -21.51 -8.87 17.99
CA LEU A 1111 -22.74 -9.64 18.04
C LEU A 1111 -22.42 -11.12 17.80
N VAL A 1112 -22.78 -11.98 18.76
CA VAL A 1112 -22.53 -13.42 18.68
C VAL A 1112 -23.80 -14.21 18.87
N GLU A 1113 -24.00 -15.23 18.04
CA GLU A 1113 -25.09 -16.16 18.27
C GLU A 1113 -24.80 -17.09 19.45
N VAL A 1114 -25.73 -17.17 20.39
CA VAL A 1114 -25.63 -17.99 21.60
C VAL A 1114 -26.68 -19.10 21.67
N THR A 1115 -27.55 -19.25 20.65
CA THR A 1115 -28.67 -20.22 20.62
C THR A 1115 -28.26 -21.62 21.08
N ASN A 1116 -27.13 -22.13 20.55
CA ASN A 1116 -26.62 -23.47 20.83
C ASN A 1116 -25.61 -23.52 21.99
N ALA A 1117 -25.50 -22.45 22.77
CA ALA A 1117 -24.59 -22.33 23.92
C ALA A 1117 -25.35 -22.10 25.23
N VAL A 1118 -26.56 -21.53 25.16
CA VAL A 1118 -27.43 -21.29 26.31
C VAL A 1118 -28.30 -22.51 26.65
N LYS A 1119 -28.81 -22.54 27.88
CA LYS A 1119 -29.86 -23.45 28.37
C LYS A 1119 -31.00 -22.64 28.97
N LYS A 1120 -32.21 -23.24 29.04
CA LYS A 1120 -33.36 -22.64 29.74
C LYS A 1120 -32.98 -22.39 31.21
N GLY A 1121 -33.34 -21.24 31.76
CA GLY A 1121 -32.97 -20.85 33.13
C GLY A 1121 -31.59 -20.18 33.20
N ARG A 1122 -30.81 -20.49 34.24
CA ARG A 1122 -29.56 -19.81 34.57
C ARG A 1122 -28.38 -20.21 33.66
N ASN A 1123 -27.61 -19.23 33.21
CA ASN A 1123 -26.46 -19.37 32.33
C ASN A 1123 -25.28 -18.54 32.84
N SER A 1124 -24.06 -19.05 32.65
CA SER A 1124 -22.84 -18.31 32.93
C SER A 1124 -22.30 -17.65 31.66
N LEU A 1125 -21.82 -16.42 31.80
CA LEU A 1125 -21.16 -15.62 30.76
C LEU A 1125 -19.76 -15.24 31.24
N GLU A 1126 -18.77 -15.50 30.39
CA GLU A 1126 -17.40 -15.00 30.51
C GLU A 1126 -17.09 -14.18 29.25
N VAL A 1127 -16.63 -12.94 29.43
CA VAL A 1127 -16.13 -12.09 28.36
C VAL A 1127 -14.71 -11.68 28.71
N GLN A 1128 -13.73 -12.14 27.95
CA GLN A 1128 -12.35 -11.69 28.10
C GLN A 1128 -12.14 -10.50 27.17
N VAL A 1129 -11.77 -9.35 27.70
CA VAL A 1129 -11.53 -8.15 26.89
C VAL A 1129 -10.05 -7.78 26.94
N THR A 1130 -9.46 -7.57 25.77
CA THR A 1130 -8.06 -7.20 25.62
C THR A 1130 -7.95 -5.79 25.06
N ASN A 1131 -7.22 -4.92 25.77
CA ASN A 1131 -6.97 -3.54 25.38
C ASN A 1131 -5.52 -3.35 24.89
N GLN A 1132 -5.08 -2.11 24.65
CA GLN A 1132 -3.72 -1.77 24.20
C GLN A 1132 -2.78 -1.34 25.34
N TRP A 1133 -1.46 -1.38 25.10
CA TRP A 1133 -0.39 -0.93 26.02
C TRP A 1133 -0.39 0.53 26.50
N PRO A 1134 -0.92 1.55 25.79
CA PRO A 1134 -0.78 2.95 26.15
C PRO A 1134 -1.18 3.28 27.59
N ASN A 1135 -2.28 2.72 28.10
CA ASN A 1135 -2.75 3.03 29.46
C ASN A 1135 -1.73 2.62 30.53
N ARG A 1136 -1.14 1.41 30.42
CA ARG A 1136 -0.09 0.97 31.35
C ARG A 1136 1.20 1.75 31.18
N LEU A 1137 1.61 2.05 29.94
CA LEU A 1137 2.80 2.86 29.67
C LEU A 1137 2.68 4.28 30.26
N ILE A 1138 1.49 4.90 30.16
CA ILE A 1138 1.18 6.20 30.77
C ILE A 1138 1.14 6.10 32.31
N GLY A 1139 0.54 5.03 32.84
CA GLY A 1139 0.49 4.78 34.27
C GLY A 1139 1.88 4.59 34.90
N ASP A 1140 2.82 3.99 34.17
CA ASP A 1140 4.20 3.81 34.63
C ASP A 1140 5.00 5.12 34.63
N GLU A 1141 4.61 6.13 33.84
CA GLU A 1141 5.18 7.47 33.92
C GLU A 1141 4.78 8.24 35.19
N GLN A 1142 3.81 7.71 35.97
CA GLN A 1142 3.51 8.23 37.32
C GLN A 1142 4.52 7.74 38.37
N LEU A 1143 5.33 6.73 38.05
CA LEU A 1143 6.32 6.13 38.93
C LEU A 1143 7.75 6.65 38.63
N PRO A 1144 8.68 6.57 39.60
CA PRO A 1144 10.08 6.97 39.38
C PRO A 1144 10.67 6.33 38.12
N PRO A 1145 11.48 7.08 37.34
CA PRO A 1145 12.11 6.54 36.13
C PRO A 1145 13.14 5.46 36.49
N GLU A 1146 13.05 4.31 35.83
CA GLU A 1146 14.02 3.21 36.00
C GLU A 1146 15.13 3.24 34.94
N ASN A 1147 14.93 3.97 33.84
CA ASN A 1147 15.80 4.00 32.67
C ASN A 1147 15.99 5.44 32.18
N LYS A 1148 17.14 5.69 31.55
CA LYS A 1148 17.42 6.95 30.86
C LYS A 1148 17.11 6.83 29.36
N TYR A 1149 16.42 7.83 28.84
CA TYR A 1149 16.08 7.93 27.42
C TYR A 1149 16.69 9.23 26.86
N GLU A 1150 17.13 9.20 25.61
CA GLU A 1150 17.65 10.35 24.87
C GLU A 1150 16.59 10.91 23.91
N GLY A 1151 16.34 12.22 24.02
CA GLY A 1151 15.38 13.00 23.23
C GLY A 1151 15.56 14.50 23.50
N ARG A 1152 14.70 15.36 22.93
CA ARG A 1152 14.76 16.82 23.17
C ARG A 1152 14.22 17.18 24.57
N GLY A 1153 15.03 17.03 25.62
CA GLY A 1153 14.78 17.54 26.99
C GLY A 1153 14.54 16.46 28.07
N GLU A 1154 14.58 16.85 29.34
CA GLU A 1154 14.53 15.95 30.52
C GLU A 1154 13.22 15.16 30.69
N ASN A 1155 12.15 15.57 30.00
CA ASN A 1155 10.83 14.92 29.97
C ASN A 1155 10.41 14.49 28.55
N SER A 1156 11.36 14.13 27.68
CA SER A 1156 11.07 13.83 26.27
C SER A 1156 10.79 12.36 25.98
N THR A 1157 10.04 12.09 24.91
CA THR A 1157 9.94 10.78 24.25
C THR A 1157 11.25 10.47 23.53
N GLY A 1158 11.68 9.21 23.51
CA GLY A 1158 12.98 8.91 22.90
C GLY A 1158 13.51 7.50 23.11
N VAL A 1159 14.76 7.32 22.69
CA VAL A 1159 15.48 6.04 22.62
C VAL A 1159 16.14 5.74 23.97
N ILE A 1160 16.12 4.47 24.39
CA ILE A 1160 16.83 4.06 25.61
C ILE A 1160 18.36 4.19 25.44
N GLN A 1161 19.05 4.76 26.43
CA GLN A 1161 20.51 4.95 26.37
C GLN A 1161 21.28 3.65 26.62
N LYS A 1162 20.79 2.80 27.53
CA LYS A 1162 21.41 1.51 27.89
C LYS A 1162 20.32 0.51 28.26
N LEU A 1163 20.44 -0.74 27.78
CA LEU A 1163 19.59 -1.83 28.24
C LEU A 1163 19.93 -2.23 29.70
N PRO A 1164 18.94 -2.48 30.57
CA PRO A 1164 19.18 -2.93 31.94
C PRO A 1164 19.89 -4.27 32.01
N ASP A 1165 20.71 -4.48 33.04
CA ASP A 1165 21.48 -5.72 33.18
C ASP A 1165 20.57 -6.96 33.35
N TRP A 1166 19.42 -6.82 34.02
CA TRP A 1166 18.42 -7.90 34.10
C TRP A 1166 17.88 -8.29 32.73
N TYR A 1167 17.72 -7.31 31.83
CA TYR A 1167 17.21 -7.53 30.49
C TYR A 1167 18.26 -8.22 29.60
N VAL A 1168 19.51 -7.79 29.69
CA VAL A 1168 20.61 -8.41 28.92
C VAL A 1168 20.90 -9.85 29.39
N GLN A 1169 20.69 -10.13 30.69
CA GLN A 1169 20.94 -11.44 31.30
C GLN A 1169 19.72 -12.39 31.30
N ASP A 1170 18.61 -12.03 30.64
CA ASP A 1170 17.33 -12.77 30.64
C ASP A 1170 16.83 -13.13 32.06
N LYS A 1171 16.97 -12.20 33.01
CA LYS A 1171 16.49 -12.33 34.39
C LYS A 1171 15.13 -11.65 34.55
N PRO A 1172 14.24 -12.13 35.45
CA PRO A 1172 12.98 -11.44 35.72
C PRO A 1172 13.19 -9.96 36.07
N LYS A 1173 12.29 -9.10 35.58
CA LYS A 1173 12.27 -7.68 35.95
C LYS A 1173 12.19 -7.56 37.49
N PRO A 1174 12.99 -6.70 38.13
CA PRO A 1174 12.90 -6.45 39.57
C PRO A 1174 11.50 -5.99 40.01
N ALA A 1175 11.05 -6.48 41.17
CA ALA A 1175 9.76 -6.13 41.76
C ALA A 1175 9.74 -4.71 42.35
N GLY A 1176 8.55 -4.13 42.52
CA GLY A 1176 8.34 -2.89 43.26
C GLY A 1176 8.47 -1.58 42.47
N GLY A 1177 8.56 -1.65 41.14
CA GLY A 1177 8.68 -0.49 40.26
C GLY A 1177 7.67 -0.45 39.12
N ARG A 1178 8.06 0.11 37.98
CA ARG A 1178 7.26 0.16 36.74
C ARG A 1178 6.90 -1.26 36.28
N VAL A 1179 5.71 -1.42 35.71
CA VAL A 1179 5.19 -2.73 35.27
C VAL A 1179 5.76 -3.12 33.91
N ALA A 1180 5.71 -2.18 32.97
CA ALA A 1180 6.17 -2.34 31.61
C ALA A 1180 7.65 -1.94 31.44
N PHE A 1181 8.27 -2.47 30.40
CA PHE A 1181 9.59 -2.11 29.91
C PHE A 1181 9.53 -1.95 28.40
N SER A 1182 9.98 -0.80 27.87
CA SER A 1182 10.07 -0.53 26.43
C SER A 1182 11.43 0.07 26.11
N THR A 1183 12.00 -0.28 24.97
CA THR A 1183 13.25 0.33 24.47
C THR A 1183 13.05 1.71 23.85
N PHE A 1184 11.80 2.10 23.61
CA PHE A 1184 11.43 3.45 23.18
C PHE A 1184 10.32 4.02 24.09
N LYS A 1185 10.51 5.25 24.56
CA LYS A 1185 9.54 5.99 25.39
C LYS A 1185 8.58 6.78 24.50
N HIS A 1186 7.33 6.33 24.38
CA HIS A 1186 6.31 6.95 23.52
C HIS A 1186 5.40 7.98 24.22
N PHE A 1187 5.24 7.87 25.54
CA PHE A 1187 4.22 8.61 26.29
C PHE A 1187 4.83 9.41 27.45
N LEU A 1188 4.07 10.42 27.88
CA LEU A 1188 4.32 11.25 29.05
C LEU A 1188 3.24 11.02 30.10
N LYS A 1189 3.50 11.47 31.34
CA LYS A 1189 2.57 11.32 32.48
C LYS A 1189 1.20 11.98 32.26
N ASP A 1190 1.12 12.97 31.38
CA ASP A 1190 -0.07 13.75 31.05
C ASP A 1190 -0.67 13.38 29.69
N SER A 1191 -0.13 12.35 29.03
CA SER A 1191 -0.71 11.83 27.80
C SER A 1191 -2.14 11.30 28.05
N PRO A 1192 -3.10 11.54 27.14
CA PRO A 1192 -4.47 11.11 27.34
C PRO A 1192 -4.59 9.58 27.31
N LEU A 1193 -5.26 9.02 28.33
CA LEU A 1193 -5.63 7.60 28.38
C LEU A 1193 -6.60 7.24 27.27
N LEU A 1194 -6.59 5.98 26.85
CA LEU A 1194 -7.53 5.40 25.92
C LEU A 1194 -8.77 4.89 26.65
N GLU A 1195 -9.93 4.98 26.00
CA GLU A 1195 -11.06 4.13 26.37
C GLU A 1195 -10.63 2.67 26.21
N ALA A 1196 -10.97 1.87 27.22
CA ALA A 1196 -10.62 0.48 27.32
C ALA A 1196 -11.82 -0.29 27.90
N GLU A 1197 -11.89 -1.57 27.52
CA GLU A 1197 -12.62 -2.66 28.15
C GLU A 1197 -14.09 -2.84 27.71
N LEU A 1198 -14.85 -3.69 28.43
CA LEU A 1198 -16.27 -3.92 28.17
C LEU A 1198 -17.09 -2.72 28.67
N ILE A 1199 -17.53 -1.87 27.75
CA ILE A 1199 -18.30 -0.65 28.07
C ILE A 1199 -19.80 -0.92 27.97
N GLY A 1200 -20.23 -1.80 27.05
CA GLY A 1200 -21.63 -2.18 26.90
C GLY A 1200 -22.49 -1.15 26.14
N PRO A 1201 -23.81 -1.17 26.35
CA PRO A 1201 -24.55 -2.16 27.16
C PRO A 1201 -24.48 -3.56 26.55
N VAL A 1202 -24.44 -4.59 27.40
CA VAL A 1202 -24.56 -5.99 26.95
C VAL A 1202 -26.05 -6.35 26.88
N VAL A 1203 -26.50 -6.83 25.72
CA VAL A 1203 -27.93 -7.04 25.40
C VAL A 1203 -28.16 -8.44 24.84
N LEU A 1204 -29.18 -9.12 25.35
CA LEU A 1204 -29.71 -10.35 24.79
C LEU A 1204 -30.80 -10.02 23.75
N ARG A 1205 -30.61 -10.49 22.52
CA ARG A 1205 -31.50 -10.24 21.37
C ARG A 1205 -32.03 -11.54 20.82
N SER A 1206 -33.22 -11.50 20.23
CA SER A 1206 -33.79 -12.62 19.48
C SER A 1206 -34.02 -12.24 18.02
N ALA A 1207 -33.88 -13.22 17.13
CA ALA A 1207 -34.28 -13.14 15.73
C ALA A 1207 -35.01 -14.43 15.35
N VAL A 1208 -35.78 -14.40 14.27
CA VAL A 1208 -36.43 -15.60 13.73
C VAL A 1208 -35.83 -15.93 12.37
N GLN A 1209 -35.38 -17.18 12.20
CA GLN A 1209 -34.94 -17.65 10.90
C GLN A 1209 -36.14 -18.12 10.09
N HIS A 1210 -36.26 -17.63 8.86
CA HIS A 1210 -37.27 -18.08 7.91
C HIS A 1210 -36.58 -18.59 6.64
N LYS A 1211 -36.96 -19.78 6.19
CA LYS A 1211 -36.52 -20.33 4.91
C LYS A 1211 -37.37 -19.71 3.81
N VAL A 1212 -36.74 -19.24 2.74
CA VAL A 1212 -37.42 -18.61 1.62
C VAL A 1212 -37.50 -19.53 0.41
#